data_AF-R7LZL5-F1
#
_entry.id   AF-R7LZL5-F1
#
_cell.length_a   1.000
_cell.length_b   1.000
_cell.length_c   1.000
_cell.angle_alpha   90.00
_cell.angle_beta   90.00
_cell.angle_gamma   90.00
#
_symmetry.space_group_name_H-M   'P 1'
#
loop_
_entity.id
_entity.type
_entity.pdbx_description
1 polymer ?
#
loop_
_entity_poly.entity_id
_entity_poly.type
_entity_poly.pdbx_seq_one_letter_code
_entity_poly.pdbx_strand_id
1 'polypeptide(L)'
;MNIGFFFVLLGALLFIALPVGGVFTLLSTVPNLLNGQFTFGISDVARAMFSGLNSFTLLAVPMFMVSGMIMAQGGISKKLFNFFGYFIGNKTAGFPCAVVATCMFYAAISGSSPATVSAVGAMTIPFLVSMGYEKIFATSIVTVAGGLGVIIPPSISYIVYASTANCSPSKLFIAGIIPGILIGVSLMGYCWIYCRKHGEDKEKLNASYRKLHEQGLWKLFRESFFALMTPVIILGTIYSGVCSPTEAAVISVFYGLFICLFVYKTLQFQDLGKVFMEGAKTYVNILFVIAAAAAFAKVITLLRYPQTISTAVLAISDNKYVVLLIMNIIMLICGMFIDNIPNIMILTPIMVPVATALGVDPIHFGIIMTCNLAIGMVTPPMGINLFVASGLTKIPMLKLARATVPFLATFLLSLMLITNIPGISMGLVSALSKEKAKVASNISTALDADADEFGKNIQPLDPSEIPGEYHWRAAMTVADSSINYQMVAEFAHLLKEKSGGKITVDLYPGGQLGNTTEFTEAVVSGSIEIGTGMTTDLVDFIPQYAVFDMPNLFDNVGQMRTVLNGPFVQVMNQYCNAGGIQMLGYSDAGFRELTTNKKVTKLEDLQGQKIRVMTNKYHIAYWNALGAAATPMQFTEVFMGLQQGTIDGEENPYMNIVGNNVQEVQKYVVETNHVGHIITFFMNKDVYNSLPDNVRKLVDECAAAATAYGNRRADKSIQQYKQTCIDAGCEIVTLDPQVIAQLREKGKVVYDMVRKDQGSEIVDQLLQAVDQARKAEK
;
A
#
# COMPACT_ATOMS: atom_id res chain seq x y z
N MET A 1 3.71 -26.79 3.11
CA MET A 1 3.57 -26.97 4.58
C MET A 1 2.10 -26.83 4.96
N ASN A 2 1.58 -27.67 5.86
CA ASN A 2 0.18 -27.59 6.31
C ASN A 2 -0.08 -26.27 7.06
N ILE A 3 -1.17 -25.59 6.70
CA ILE A 3 -1.57 -24.30 7.29
C ILE A 3 -1.73 -24.37 8.82
N GLY A 4 -2.30 -25.45 9.36
CA GLY A 4 -2.49 -25.63 10.79
C GLY A 4 -1.15 -25.72 11.53
N PHE A 5 -0.21 -26.50 10.98
CA PHE A 5 1.15 -26.58 11.54
C PHE A 5 1.85 -25.21 11.54
N PHE A 6 1.73 -24.45 10.45
CA PHE A 6 2.31 -23.10 10.36
C PHE A 6 1.80 -22.15 11.44
N PHE A 7 0.47 -22.09 11.63
CA PHE A 7 -0.11 -21.21 12.65
C PHE A 7 0.11 -21.71 14.08
N VAL A 8 0.22 -23.03 14.31
CA VAL A 8 0.64 -23.59 15.59
C VAL A 8 2.08 -23.21 15.90
N LEU A 9 2.99 -23.30 14.92
CA LEU A 9 4.37 -22.87 15.08
C LEU A 9 4.47 -21.37 15.34
N LEU A 10 3.72 -20.54 14.60
CA LEU A 10 3.60 -19.10 14.87
C LEU A 10 3.15 -18.84 16.30
N GLY A 11 2.07 -19.48 16.74
CA GLY A 11 1.55 -19.35 18.09
C GLY A 11 2.56 -19.78 19.16
N ALA A 12 3.27 -20.88 18.94
CA ALA A 12 4.29 -21.38 19.87
C ALA A 12 5.48 -20.42 19.97
N LEU A 13 5.98 -19.90 18.83
CA LEU A 13 7.09 -18.95 18.79
C LEU A 13 6.73 -17.61 19.46
N LEU A 14 5.49 -17.14 19.29
CA LEU A 14 4.99 -15.96 19.99
C LEU A 14 4.82 -16.23 21.51
N PHE A 15 4.39 -17.44 21.88
CA PHE A 15 4.20 -17.82 23.28
C PHE A 15 5.50 -17.88 24.08
N ILE A 16 6.61 -18.31 23.46
CA ILE A 16 7.95 -18.26 24.07
C ILE A 16 8.56 -16.85 24.09
N ALA A 17 7.77 -15.81 23.75
CA ALA A 17 8.14 -14.40 23.75
C ALA A 17 9.34 -14.07 22.83
N LEU A 18 9.50 -14.80 21.73
CA LEU A 18 10.49 -14.44 20.71
C LEU A 18 10.09 -13.10 20.07
N PRO A 19 11.02 -12.16 19.82
CA PRO A 19 10.70 -10.91 19.15
C PRO A 19 10.00 -11.15 17.82
N VAL A 20 8.90 -10.44 17.58
CA VAL A 20 7.99 -10.64 16.44
C VAL A 20 8.73 -10.64 15.10
N GLY A 21 9.70 -9.73 14.91
CA GLY A 21 10.52 -9.73 13.68
C GLY A 21 11.32 -11.02 13.50
N GLY A 22 11.90 -11.58 14.57
CA GLY A 22 12.60 -12.86 14.54
C GLY A 22 11.66 -14.04 14.24
N VAL A 23 10.45 -14.03 14.79
CA VAL A 23 9.40 -15.02 14.48
C VAL A 23 9.08 -15.00 12.99
N PHE A 24 8.90 -13.83 12.40
CA PHE A 24 8.56 -13.68 10.98
C PHE A 24 9.69 -14.09 10.06
N THR A 25 10.93 -13.68 10.33
CA THR A 25 12.09 -14.13 9.55
C THR A 25 12.21 -15.66 9.59
N LEU A 26 12.04 -16.28 10.76
CA LEU A 26 12.09 -17.73 10.89
C LEU A 26 10.96 -18.40 10.08
N LEU A 27 9.72 -17.97 10.27
CA LEU A 27 8.58 -18.52 9.54
C LEU A 27 8.64 -18.28 8.03
N SER A 28 9.39 -17.27 7.58
CA SER A 28 9.64 -17.05 6.15
C SER A 28 10.63 -18.06 5.56
N THR A 29 11.52 -18.64 6.37
CA THR A 29 12.55 -19.61 5.93
C THR A 29 12.15 -21.07 6.12
N VAL A 30 11.33 -21.37 7.14
CA VAL A 30 10.90 -22.74 7.48
C VAL A 30 10.26 -23.52 6.31
N PRO A 31 9.39 -22.95 5.46
CA PRO A 31 8.77 -23.70 4.37
C PRO A 31 9.79 -24.30 3.38
N ASN A 32 10.85 -23.55 3.03
CA ASN A 32 11.93 -24.02 2.15
C ASN A 32 12.80 -25.08 2.85
N LEU A 33 13.07 -24.92 4.14
CA LEU A 33 13.84 -25.90 4.92
C LEU A 33 13.12 -27.25 5.05
N LEU A 34 11.79 -27.24 5.18
CA LEU A 34 10.98 -28.45 5.31
C LEU A 34 10.61 -29.07 3.97
N ASN A 35 10.55 -28.28 2.90
CA ASN A 35 10.26 -28.76 1.56
C ASN A 35 11.22 -28.11 0.57
N GLY A 36 12.23 -28.86 0.12
CA GLY A 36 13.20 -28.39 -0.89
C GLY A 36 12.58 -28.03 -2.24
N GLN A 37 11.33 -28.44 -2.51
CA GLN A 37 10.57 -28.01 -3.69
C GLN A 37 9.93 -26.61 -3.52
N PHE A 38 9.84 -26.10 -2.29
CA PHE A 38 9.38 -24.73 -2.06
C PHE A 38 10.54 -23.78 -2.30
N THR A 39 10.59 -23.22 -3.50
CA THR A 39 11.76 -22.54 -4.05
C THR A 39 12.05 -21.15 -3.46
N PHE A 40 11.22 -20.61 -2.57
CA PHE A 40 11.46 -19.32 -1.92
C PHE A 40 12.52 -19.45 -0.81
N GLY A 41 13.77 -19.15 -1.15
CA GLY A 41 14.94 -19.40 -0.30
C GLY A 41 15.31 -18.26 0.63
N ILE A 42 16.41 -18.42 1.37
CA ILE A 42 16.94 -17.40 2.31
C ILE A 42 17.28 -16.09 1.59
N SER A 43 17.80 -16.16 0.36
CA SER A 43 18.07 -15.00 -0.48
C SER A 43 16.78 -14.23 -0.82
N ASP A 44 15.70 -14.94 -1.13
CA ASP A 44 14.38 -14.35 -1.37
C ASP A 44 13.80 -13.70 -0.12
N VAL A 45 14.00 -14.29 1.05
CA VAL A 45 13.64 -13.69 2.34
C VAL A 45 14.39 -12.37 2.54
N ALA A 46 15.70 -12.34 2.33
CA ALA A 46 16.50 -11.11 2.48
C ALA A 46 16.08 -10.01 1.50
N ARG A 47 15.80 -10.37 0.24
CA ARG A 47 15.27 -9.45 -0.76
C ARG A 47 13.91 -8.89 -0.37
N ALA A 48 12.99 -9.75 0.07
CA ALA A 48 11.67 -9.32 0.52
C ALA A 48 11.73 -8.41 1.74
N MET A 49 12.67 -8.66 2.67
CA MET A 49 12.93 -7.78 3.80
C MET A 49 13.40 -6.40 3.36
N PHE A 50 14.35 -6.33 2.42
CA PHE A 50 14.85 -5.05 1.90
C PHE A 50 13.77 -4.29 1.13
N SER A 51 13.03 -5.00 0.27
CA SER A 51 11.89 -4.49 -0.50
C SER A 51 10.84 -3.83 0.38
N GLY A 52 10.44 -4.50 1.47
CA GLY A 52 9.44 -3.99 2.40
C GLY A 52 9.81 -2.67 3.08
N LEU A 53 11.11 -2.34 3.14
CA LEU A 53 11.60 -1.07 3.66
C LEU A 53 11.64 0.04 2.62
N ASN A 54 11.69 -0.32 1.33
CA ASN A 54 11.85 0.61 0.21
C ASN A 54 10.49 1.12 -0.30
N SER A 55 9.79 1.90 0.53
CA SER A 55 8.49 2.51 0.19
C SER A 55 8.48 3.99 0.52
N PHE A 56 8.14 4.83 -0.46
CA PHE A 56 8.06 6.28 -0.25
C PHE A 56 7.07 6.67 0.86
N THR A 57 5.96 5.92 0.97
CA THR A 57 4.93 6.16 1.98
C THR A 57 5.44 5.95 3.40
N LEU A 58 6.36 5.00 3.61
CA LEU A 58 6.94 4.70 4.92
C LEU A 58 7.91 5.78 5.43
N LEU A 59 8.39 6.69 4.57
CA LEU A 59 9.25 7.82 4.98
C LEU A 59 8.53 8.83 5.90
N ALA A 60 7.20 8.90 5.85
CA ALA A 60 6.42 9.74 6.74
C ALA A 60 6.44 9.24 8.20
N VAL A 61 6.55 7.92 8.41
CA VAL A 61 6.53 7.29 9.74
C VAL A 61 7.60 7.83 10.70
N PRO A 62 8.91 7.82 10.36
CA PRO A 62 9.93 8.33 11.27
C PRO A 62 9.76 9.82 11.56
N MET A 63 9.32 10.60 10.57
CA MET A 63 9.13 12.04 10.72
C MET A 63 7.98 12.35 11.69
N PHE A 64 6.84 11.66 11.57
CA PHE A 64 5.74 11.81 12.53
C PHE A 64 6.12 11.31 13.92
N MET A 65 6.88 10.22 14.04
CA MET A 65 7.37 9.74 15.33
C MET A 65 8.28 10.74 16.03
N VAL A 66 9.27 11.29 15.30
CA VAL A 66 10.19 12.29 15.83
C VAL A 66 9.43 13.56 16.20
N SER A 67 8.48 14.01 15.37
CA SER A 67 7.62 15.14 15.69
C SER A 67 6.84 14.91 17.00
N GLY A 68 6.21 13.75 17.14
CA GLY A 68 5.52 13.34 18.38
C GLY A 68 6.44 13.36 19.60
N MET A 69 7.71 12.93 19.45
CA MET A 69 8.69 12.95 20.54
C MET A 69 9.13 14.37 20.92
N ILE A 70 9.39 15.24 19.93
CA ILE A 70 9.69 16.66 20.15
C ILE A 70 8.57 17.31 20.96
N MET A 71 7.33 17.06 20.57
CA MET A 71 6.16 17.66 21.20
C MET A 71 5.84 17.08 22.58
N ALA A 72 6.16 15.80 22.80
CA ALA A 72 6.10 15.17 24.13
C ALA A 72 7.03 15.89 25.10
N GLN A 73 8.32 15.98 24.74
CA GLN A 73 9.34 16.58 25.59
C GLN A 73 9.17 18.10 25.71
N GLY A 74 8.63 18.74 24.67
CA GLY A 74 8.32 20.16 24.63
C GLY A 74 7.12 20.60 25.49
N GLY A 75 6.44 19.67 26.19
CA GLY A 75 5.38 19.98 27.16
C GLY A 75 4.05 20.41 26.53
N ILE A 76 3.81 20.04 25.26
CA ILE A 76 2.60 20.44 24.51
C ILE A 76 1.33 19.86 25.13
N SER A 77 1.38 18.62 25.64
CA SER A 77 0.24 17.97 26.31
C SER A 77 -0.35 18.80 27.44
N LYS A 78 0.48 19.54 28.19
CA LYS A 78 0.03 20.41 29.29
C LYS A 78 -0.76 21.62 28.79
N LYS A 79 -0.33 22.21 27.68
CA LYS A 79 -1.00 23.35 27.06
C LYS A 79 -2.37 22.97 26.50
N LEU A 80 -2.43 21.82 25.82
CA LEU A 80 -3.67 21.25 25.31
C LEU A 80 -4.64 20.91 26.45
N PHE A 81 -4.16 20.24 27.49
CA PHE A 81 -4.97 19.89 28.65
C PHE A 81 -5.57 21.11 29.35
N ASN A 82 -4.75 22.14 29.61
CA ASN A 82 -5.25 23.38 30.22
C ASN A 82 -6.30 24.06 29.33
N PHE A 83 -6.10 24.08 28.00
CA PHE A 83 -7.05 24.65 27.06
C PHE A 83 -8.42 23.95 27.12
N PHE A 84 -8.46 22.62 27.05
CA PHE A 84 -9.74 21.89 27.17
C PHE A 84 -10.32 21.99 28.58
N GLY A 85 -9.49 21.88 29.62
CA GLY A 85 -9.91 22.04 31.01
C GLY A 85 -10.61 23.38 31.28
N TYR A 86 -10.25 24.45 30.56
CA TYR A 86 -10.90 25.75 30.68
C TYR A 86 -12.38 25.75 30.24
N PHE A 87 -12.73 24.96 29.21
CA PHE A 87 -14.10 24.92 28.68
C PHE A 87 -15.00 23.91 29.39
N ILE A 88 -14.44 22.77 29.80
CA ILE A 88 -15.23 21.64 30.32
C ILE A 88 -14.96 21.31 31.79
N GLY A 89 -13.95 21.90 32.43
CA GLY A 89 -13.52 21.56 33.79
C GLY A 89 -14.55 21.82 34.90
N ASN A 90 -15.52 22.72 34.70
CA ASN A 90 -16.60 22.98 35.67
C ASN A 90 -17.79 22.01 35.57
N LYS A 91 -17.80 21.13 34.57
CA LYS A 91 -18.86 20.14 34.37
C LYS A 91 -18.53 18.85 35.12
N THR A 92 -19.54 18.02 35.36
CA THR A 92 -19.33 16.65 35.85
C THR A 92 -18.44 15.87 34.88
N ALA A 93 -17.42 15.19 35.41
CA ALA A 93 -16.35 14.56 34.65
C ALA A 93 -15.53 15.53 33.77
N GLY A 94 -15.52 16.82 34.08
CA GLY A 94 -14.91 17.86 33.26
C GLY A 94 -13.43 17.62 32.96
N PHE A 95 -12.62 17.39 33.99
CA PHE A 95 -11.19 17.10 33.82
C PHE A 95 -10.92 15.71 33.20
N PRO A 96 -11.60 14.61 33.58
CA PRO A 96 -11.54 13.34 32.85
C PRO A 96 -11.83 13.48 31.35
N CYS A 97 -12.87 14.22 30.97
CA CYS A 97 -13.20 14.50 29.57
C CYS A 97 -12.11 15.37 28.91
N ALA A 98 -11.49 16.30 29.65
CA ALA A 98 -10.35 17.07 29.15
C ALA A 98 -9.13 16.18 28.90
N VAL A 99 -8.92 15.11 29.67
CA VAL A 99 -7.90 14.10 29.38
C VAL A 99 -8.18 13.40 28.06
N VAL A 100 -9.42 12.94 27.83
CA VAL A 100 -9.79 12.30 26.55
C VAL A 100 -9.60 13.25 25.37
N ALA A 101 -10.05 14.51 25.50
CA ALA A 101 -9.85 15.53 24.46
C ALA A 101 -8.36 15.80 24.21
N THR A 102 -7.53 15.83 25.27
CA THR A 102 -6.08 15.97 25.15
C THR A 102 -5.47 14.78 24.40
N CYS A 103 -5.88 13.55 24.72
CA CYS A 103 -5.46 12.36 23.97
C CYS A 103 -5.87 12.45 22.50
N MET A 104 -7.09 12.93 22.19
CA MET A 104 -7.55 13.09 20.82
C MET A 104 -6.69 14.08 20.02
N PHE A 105 -6.40 15.24 20.59
CA PHE A 105 -5.56 16.24 19.92
C PHE A 105 -4.11 15.80 19.84
N TYR A 106 -3.60 15.12 20.86
CA TYR A 106 -2.23 14.59 20.86
C TYR A 106 -2.06 13.40 19.89
N ALA A 107 -3.11 12.62 19.69
CA ALA A 107 -3.15 11.59 18.66
C ALA A 107 -2.92 12.19 17.27
N ALA A 108 -3.55 13.34 16.99
CA ALA A 108 -3.37 14.13 15.76
C ALA A 108 -1.98 14.82 15.63
N ILE A 109 -1.04 14.47 16.50
CA ILE A 109 0.34 14.95 16.48
C ILE A 109 1.29 13.75 16.38
N SER A 110 1.12 12.78 17.27
CA SER A 110 2.06 11.67 17.41
C SER A 110 1.81 10.49 16.47
N GLY A 111 0.56 10.27 16.04
CA GLY A 111 0.17 9.10 15.26
C GLY A 111 0.50 7.75 15.91
N SER A 112 0.76 7.74 17.24
CA SER A 112 1.21 6.57 18.00
C SER A 112 0.49 6.45 19.34
N SER A 113 -0.10 5.29 19.57
CA SER A 113 -0.87 5.00 20.77
C SER A 113 0.00 4.93 22.05
N PRO A 114 1.07 4.12 22.10
CA PRO A 114 1.95 4.04 23.29
C PRO A 114 2.59 5.39 23.62
N ALA A 115 2.97 6.16 22.59
CA ALA A 115 3.52 7.51 22.77
C ALA A 115 2.49 8.44 23.43
N THR A 116 1.24 8.40 22.97
CA THR A 116 0.13 9.18 23.56
C THR A 116 -0.10 8.83 25.02
N VAL A 117 -0.14 7.53 25.37
CA VAL A 117 -0.27 7.07 26.77
C VAL A 117 0.86 7.61 27.64
N SER A 118 2.10 7.54 27.15
CA SER A 118 3.27 8.02 27.90
C SER A 118 3.25 9.55 28.12
N ALA A 119 3.03 10.32 27.05
CA ALA A 119 3.18 11.77 27.06
C ALA A 119 2.01 12.46 27.78
N VAL A 120 0.77 12.05 27.50
CA VAL A 120 -0.41 12.63 28.16
C VAL A 120 -0.49 12.10 29.59
N GLY A 121 -0.26 10.80 29.80
CA GLY A 121 -0.38 10.15 31.11
C GLY A 121 0.59 10.64 32.16
N ALA A 122 1.84 10.92 31.78
CA ALA A 122 2.86 11.41 32.71
C ALA A 122 2.44 12.68 33.47
N MET A 123 1.57 13.50 32.87
CA MET A 123 1.08 14.74 33.46
C MET A 123 -0.37 14.64 33.96
N THR A 124 -1.27 14.02 33.19
CA THR A 124 -2.70 14.02 33.55
C THR A 124 -3.03 13.05 34.69
N ILE A 125 -2.31 11.94 34.83
CA ILE A 125 -2.58 10.97 35.90
C ILE A 125 -2.26 11.59 37.28
N PRO A 126 -1.06 12.16 37.53
CA PRO A 126 -0.81 12.87 38.79
C PRO A 126 -1.79 14.02 39.04
N PHE A 127 -2.15 14.76 38.00
CA PHE A 127 -3.12 15.85 38.11
C PHE A 127 -4.49 15.35 38.60
N LEU A 128 -5.09 14.35 37.94
CA LEU A 128 -6.39 13.80 38.36
C LEU A 128 -6.35 13.22 39.77
N VAL A 129 -5.27 12.53 40.14
CA VAL A 129 -5.09 12.02 41.51
C VAL A 129 -5.06 13.16 42.53
N SER A 130 -4.36 14.26 42.24
CA SER A 130 -4.34 15.43 43.13
C SER A 130 -5.72 16.09 43.29
N MET A 131 -6.61 15.90 42.30
CA MET A 131 -7.99 16.39 42.33
C MET A 131 -8.97 15.41 43.02
N GLY A 132 -8.48 14.29 43.56
CA GLY A 132 -9.29 13.33 44.31
C GLY A 132 -9.85 12.15 43.50
N TYR A 133 -9.49 12.01 42.22
CA TYR A 133 -9.85 10.82 41.45
C TYR A 133 -8.99 9.62 41.85
N GLU A 134 -9.55 8.41 41.78
CA GLU A 134 -8.78 7.19 42.00
C GLU A 134 -7.67 7.05 40.96
N LYS A 135 -6.46 6.70 41.41
CA LYS A 135 -5.30 6.49 40.54
C LYS A 135 -5.61 5.47 39.44
N ILE A 136 -6.32 4.39 39.75
CA ILE A 136 -6.66 3.35 38.77
C ILE A 136 -7.64 3.86 37.71
N PHE A 137 -8.61 4.69 38.08
CA PHE A 137 -9.54 5.32 37.14
C PHE A 137 -8.82 6.29 36.21
N ALA A 138 -8.01 7.20 36.78
CA ALA A 138 -7.19 8.14 36.00
C ALA A 138 -6.26 7.41 35.01
N THR A 139 -5.63 6.33 35.45
CA THR A 139 -4.76 5.50 34.61
C THR A 139 -5.55 4.79 33.50
N SER A 140 -6.75 4.28 33.81
CA SER A 140 -7.61 3.57 32.85
C SER A 140 -8.07 4.47 31.71
N ILE A 141 -8.44 5.73 32.00
CA ILE A 141 -8.82 6.72 30.98
C ILE A 141 -7.69 6.89 29.97
N VAL A 142 -6.49 7.21 30.46
CA VAL A 142 -5.33 7.47 29.59
C VAL A 142 -4.95 6.23 28.78
N THR A 143 -5.00 5.05 29.40
CA THR A 143 -4.65 3.79 28.74
C THR A 143 -5.52 3.52 27.51
N VAL A 144 -6.83 3.75 27.64
CA VAL A 144 -7.79 3.49 26.56
C VAL A 144 -7.86 4.65 25.57
N ALA A 145 -7.95 5.90 26.06
CA ALA A 145 -7.98 7.09 25.21
C ALA A 145 -6.68 7.28 24.42
N GLY A 146 -5.54 6.82 24.94
CA GLY A 146 -4.28 6.78 24.20
C GLY A 146 -4.34 5.89 22.95
N GLY A 147 -5.22 4.88 22.93
CA GLY A 147 -5.52 4.06 21.74
C GLY A 147 -6.02 4.88 20.54
N LEU A 148 -6.59 6.07 20.76
CA LEU A 148 -6.95 6.99 19.68
C LEU A 148 -5.74 7.47 18.88
N GLY A 149 -4.52 7.35 19.43
CA GLY A 149 -3.25 7.65 18.77
C GLY A 149 -3.05 6.95 17.43
N VAL A 150 -3.66 5.78 17.23
CA VAL A 150 -3.57 5.02 15.98
C VAL A 150 -4.79 5.20 15.06
N ILE A 151 -5.78 5.98 15.48
CA ILE A 151 -7.06 6.18 14.75
C ILE A 151 -7.21 7.64 14.31
N ILE A 152 -6.86 8.61 15.15
CA ILE A 152 -7.00 10.01 14.81
C ILE A 152 -5.82 10.44 13.92
N PRO A 153 -6.07 11.05 12.75
CA PRO A 153 -5.02 11.40 11.80
C PRO A 153 -4.17 12.62 12.23
N PRO A 154 -2.90 12.70 11.79
CA PRO A 154 -2.15 11.69 11.03
C PRO A 154 -1.86 10.44 11.89
N SER A 155 -2.02 9.25 11.31
CA SER A 155 -1.81 7.97 12.00
C SER A 155 -0.77 7.13 11.27
N ILE A 156 0.23 6.65 12.00
CA ILE A 156 1.27 5.75 11.48
C ILE A 156 0.64 4.44 10.99
N SER A 157 -0.38 3.95 11.68
CA SER A 157 -1.11 2.74 11.29
C SER A 157 -1.75 2.88 9.91
N TYR A 158 -2.31 4.04 9.60
CA TYR A 158 -2.89 4.29 8.27
C TYR A 158 -1.83 4.38 7.18
N ILE A 159 -0.66 4.93 7.48
CA ILE A 159 0.46 4.96 6.52
C ILE A 159 0.92 3.53 6.18
N VAL A 160 1.09 2.69 7.19
CA VAL A 160 1.48 1.28 7.00
C VAL A 160 0.38 0.52 6.26
N TYR A 161 -0.87 0.66 6.69
CA TYR A 161 -2.01 0.01 6.03
C TYR A 161 -2.15 0.46 4.57
N ALA A 162 -1.98 1.75 4.29
CA ALA A 162 -2.03 2.29 2.94
C ALA A 162 -0.98 1.63 2.04
N SER A 163 0.25 1.48 2.55
CA SER A 163 1.34 0.84 1.83
C SER A 163 1.09 -0.65 1.56
N THR A 164 0.38 -1.35 2.46
CA THR A 164 0.12 -2.80 2.31
C THR A 164 -1.14 -3.13 1.54
N ALA A 165 -2.19 -2.33 1.71
CA ALA A 165 -3.46 -2.45 0.99
C ALA A 165 -3.41 -1.76 -0.38
N ASN A 166 -2.29 -1.11 -0.73
CA ASN A 166 -2.12 -0.29 -1.92
C ASN A 166 -3.26 0.73 -2.10
N CYS A 167 -3.54 1.50 -1.04
CA CYS A 167 -4.62 2.48 -1.02
C CYS A 167 -4.13 3.84 -0.52
N SER A 168 -4.98 4.86 -0.62
CA SER A 168 -4.61 6.24 -0.29
C SER A 168 -4.48 6.49 1.23
N PRO A 169 -3.30 6.88 1.76
CA PRO A 169 -3.12 7.37 3.12
C PRO A 169 -3.97 8.62 3.39
N SER A 170 -4.10 9.52 2.42
CA SER A 170 -4.90 10.74 2.54
C SER A 170 -6.40 10.43 2.69
N LYS A 171 -6.95 9.48 1.90
CA LYS A 171 -8.34 9.03 2.08
C LYS A 171 -8.53 8.35 3.44
N LEU A 172 -7.57 7.55 3.92
CA LEU A 172 -7.61 6.95 5.27
C LEU A 172 -7.57 8.01 6.39
N PHE A 173 -6.74 9.04 6.25
CA PHE A 173 -6.70 10.15 7.19
C PHE A 173 -8.08 10.83 7.26
N ILE A 174 -8.68 11.18 6.13
CA ILE A 174 -10.03 11.76 6.14
C ILE A 174 -11.04 10.78 6.77
N ALA A 175 -10.98 9.50 6.41
CA ALA A 175 -11.91 8.48 6.89
C ALA A 175 -11.80 8.20 8.40
N GLY A 176 -10.64 8.43 9.02
CA GLY A 176 -10.41 8.21 10.46
C GLY A 176 -10.96 9.31 11.37
N ILE A 177 -11.27 10.50 10.84
CA ILE A 177 -11.70 11.67 11.65
C ILE A 177 -12.98 11.37 12.42
N ILE A 178 -14.06 11.01 11.72
CA ILE A 178 -15.37 10.77 12.34
C ILE A 178 -15.33 9.55 13.27
N PRO A 179 -14.75 8.40 12.88
CA PRO A 179 -14.52 7.27 13.79
C PRO A 179 -13.78 7.65 15.07
N GLY A 180 -12.68 8.43 14.95
CA GLY A 180 -11.91 8.89 16.10
C GLY A 180 -12.69 9.80 17.02
N ILE A 181 -13.49 10.72 16.47
CA ILE A 181 -14.40 11.58 17.24
C ILE A 181 -15.48 10.76 17.94
N LEU A 182 -16.11 9.82 17.23
CA LEU A 182 -17.12 8.92 17.78
C LEU A 182 -16.58 8.16 18.99
N ILE A 183 -15.42 7.54 18.86
CA ILE A 183 -14.79 6.79 19.96
C ILE A 183 -14.44 7.74 21.11
N GLY A 184 -13.84 8.90 20.83
CA GLY A 184 -13.51 9.89 21.84
C GLY A 184 -14.72 10.37 22.64
N VAL A 185 -15.83 10.69 21.96
CA VAL A 185 -17.09 11.09 22.60
C VAL A 185 -17.69 9.93 23.40
N SER A 186 -17.64 8.70 22.91
CA SER A 186 -18.09 7.51 23.64
C SER A 186 -17.32 7.33 24.96
N LEU A 187 -15.99 7.53 24.94
CA LEU A 187 -15.15 7.46 26.14
C LEU A 187 -15.45 8.60 27.13
N MET A 188 -15.70 9.81 26.64
CA MET A 188 -16.18 10.93 27.48
C MET A 188 -17.53 10.62 28.12
N GLY A 189 -18.45 9.99 27.36
CA GLY A 189 -19.73 9.52 27.87
C GLY A 189 -19.57 8.55 29.04
N TYR A 190 -18.64 7.59 28.94
CA TYR A 190 -18.34 6.70 30.07
C TYR A 190 -17.73 7.44 31.27
N CYS A 191 -16.81 8.39 31.05
CA CYS A 191 -16.26 9.21 32.14
C CYS A 191 -17.37 9.92 32.92
N TRP A 192 -18.35 10.48 32.21
CA TRP A 192 -19.52 11.11 32.81
C TRP A 192 -20.37 10.13 33.63
N ILE A 193 -20.65 8.93 33.10
CA ILE A 193 -21.39 7.88 33.83
C ILE A 193 -20.65 7.48 35.11
N TYR A 194 -19.34 7.25 35.01
CA TYR A 194 -18.52 6.83 36.15
C TYR A 194 -18.52 7.87 37.26
N CYS A 195 -18.25 9.14 36.92
CA CYS A 195 -18.18 10.24 37.89
C CYS A 195 -19.54 10.55 38.52
N ARG A 196 -20.64 10.39 37.77
CA ARG A 196 -22.00 10.52 38.32
C ARG A 196 -22.31 9.43 39.36
N LYS A 197 -21.78 8.23 39.19
CA LYS A 197 -22.00 7.08 40.09
C LYS A 197 -21.10 7.10 41.32
N HIS A 198 -19.83 7.49 41.18
CA HIS A 198 -18.83 7.42 42.27
C HIS A 198 -18.62 8.77 42.98
N GLY A 199 -19.17 9.85 42.43
CA GLY A 199 -19.00 11.20 42.97
C GLY A 199 -17.66 11.82 42.56
N GLU A 200 -17.55 13.12 42.83
CA GLU A 200 -16.38 13.94 42.52
C GLU A 200 -16.13 14.92 43.67
N ASP A 201 -14.86 15.22 43.96
CA ASP A 201 -14.47 16.26 44.91
C ASP A 201 -14.69 17.65 44.27
N LYS A 202 -15.95 18.08 44.22
CA LYS A 202 -16.36 19.31 43.54
C LYS A 202 -15.66 20.55 44.09
N GLU A 203 -15.25 20.55 45.36
CA GLU A 203 -14.57 21.69 45.96
C GLU A 203 -13.17 21.85 45.37
N LYS A 204 -12.35 20.79 45.36
CA LYS A 204 -11.03 20.82 44.73
C LYS A 204 -11.10 21.09 43.23
N LEU A 205 -12.05 20.46 42.55
CA LEU A 205 -12.23 20.64 41.10
C LEU A 205 -12.63 22.08 40.76
N ASN A 206 -13.57 22.67 41.50
CA ASN A 206 -13.97 24.07 41.31
C ASN A 206 -12.83 25.04 41.65
N ALA A 207 -12.02 24.76 42.67
CA ALA A 207 -10.86 25.57 43.00
C ALA A 207 -9.79 25.53 41.89
N SER A 208 -9.50 24.34 41.35
CA SER A 208 -8.57 24.16 40.22
C SER A 208 -9.10 24.81 38.94
N TYR A 209 -10.40 24.65 38.67
CA TYR A 209 -11.08 25.30 37.57
C TYR A 209 -11.03 26.82 37.68
N ARG A 210 -11.31 27.39 38.87
CA ARG A 210 -11.22 28.85 39.10
C ARG A 210 -9.83 29.38 38.82
N LYS A 211 -8.78 28.72 39.33
CA LYS A 211 -7.38 29.09 39.04
C LYS A 211 -7.05 29.07 37.55
N LEU A 212 -7.60 28.09 36.81
CA LEU A 212 -7.44 28.00 35.37
C LEU A 212 -8.23 29.09 34.64
N HIS A 213 -9.44 29.41 35.12
CA HIS A 213 -10.33 30.41 34.52
C HIS A 213 -9.85 31.85 34.77
N GLU A 214 -9.25 32.12 35.93
CA GLU A 214 -8.62 33.37 36.31
C GLU A 214 -7.47 33.79 35.37
N GLN A 215 -6.85 32.84 34.66
CA GLN A 215 -5.84 33.15 33.65
C GLN A 215 -6.43 33.91 32.46
N GLY A 216 -7.74 33.77 32.22
CA GLY A 216 -8.47 34.37 31.11
C GLY A 216 -8.30 33.60 29.79
N LEU A 217 -9.39 33.48 29.03
CA LEU A 217 -9.43 32.76 27.76
C LEU A 217 -8.35 33.25 26.79
N TRP A 218 -8.16 34.56 26.68
CA TRP A 218 -7.24 35.15 25.72
C TRP A 218 -5.78 34.77 25.98
N LYS A 219 -5.37 34.80 27.26
CA LYS A 219 -4.02 34.39 27.64
C LYS A 219 -3.80 32.91 27.39
N LEU A 220 -4.75 32.07 27.79
CA LEU A 220 -4.67 30.63 27.61
C LEU A 220 -4.68 30.24 26.12
N PHE A 221 -5.53 30.88 25.32
CA PHE A 221 -5.55 30.72 23.87
C PHE A 221 -4.19 31.09 23.28
N ARG A 222 -3.60 32.24 23.64
CA ARG A 222 -2.27 32.65 23.17
C ARG A 222 -1.17 31.66 23.59
N GLU A 223 -1.23 31.12 24.79
CA GLU A 223 -0.26 30.14 25.30
C GLU A 223 -0.35 28.77 24.60
N SER A 224 -1.57 28.38 24.20
CA SER A 224 -1.85 27.10 23.53
C SER A 224 -2.01 27.22 22.01
N PHE A 225 -1.98 28.44 21.45
CA PHE A 225 -2.24 28.71 20.04
C PHE A 225 -1.37 27.85 19.12
N PHE A 226 -0.05 27.87 19.33
CA PHE A 226 0.88 27.11 18.52
C PHE A 226 0.70 25.59 18.65
N ALA A 227 0.35 25.09 19.84
CA ALA A 227 0.01 23.68 20.05
C ALA A 227 -1.27 23.27 19.31
N LEU A 228 -2.30 24.12 19.32
CA LEU A 228 -3.57 23.89 18.62
C LEU A 228 -3.43 23.98 17.10
N MET A 229 -2.49 24.78 16.62
CA MET A 229 -2.18 24.88 15.19
C MET A 229 -1.45 23.66 14.65
N THR A 230 -0.86 22.80 15.48
CA THR A 230 -0.13 21.62 14.99
C THR A 230 -0.99 20.72 14.11
N PRO A 231 -2.15 20.18 14.57
CA PRO A 231 -2.98 19.34 13.69
C PRO A 231 -3.53 20.11 12.50
N VAL A 232 -3.81 21.41 12.66
CA VAL A 232 -4.36 22.27 11.59
C VAL A 232 -3.35 22.45 10.46
N ILE A 233 -2.07 22.68 10.77
CA ILE A 233 -1.01 22.80 9.76
C ILE A 233 -0.81 21.47 9.05
N ILE A 234 -0.67 20.39 9.80
CA ILE A 234 -0.41 19.07 9.23
C ILE A 234 -1.58 18.65 8.32
N LEU A 235 -2.79 18.59 8.87
CA LEU A 235 -3.98 18.16 8.12
C LEU A 235 -4.36 19.17 7.05
N GLY A 236 -4.21 20.46 7.31
CA GLY A 236 -4.50 21.53 6.34
C GLY A 236 -3.62 21.44 5.10
N THR A 237 -2.32 21.20 5.26
CA THR A 237 -1.40 21.02 4.11
C THR A 237 -1.69 19.76 3.30
N ILE A 238 -2.09 18.67 3.96
CA ILE A 238 -2.47 17.42 3.29
C ILE A 238 -3.79 17.60 2.52
N TYR A 239 -4.82 18.15 3.16
CA TYR A 239 -6.16 18.23 2.58
C TYR A 239 -6.33 19.36 1.56
N SER A 240 -5.49 20.40 1.63
CA SER A 240 -5.39 21.39 0.56
C SER A 240 -4.63 20.89 -0.68
N GLY A 241 -4.01 19.70 -0.61
CA GLY A 241 -3.18 19.15 -1.67
C GLY A 241 -1.85 19.90 -1.86
N VAL A 242 -1.47 20.77 -0.92
CA VAL A 242 -0.21 21.53 -0.98
C VAL A 242 0.97 20.63 -0.67
N CYS A 243 0.81 19.68 0.26
CA CYS A 243 1.86 18.76 0.67
C CYS A 243 1.35 17.32 0.68
N SER A 244 2.22 16.39 0.30
CA SER A 244 2.08 14.97 0.60
C SER A 244 2.10 14.69 2.12
N PRO A 245 1.63 13.52 2.58
CA PRO A 245 1.78 13.11 3.98
C PRO A 245 3.25 13.13 4.46
N THR A 246 4.20 12.79 3.59
CA THR A 246 5.64 12.80 3.91
C THR A 246 6.16 14.22 4.10
N GLU A 247 5.81 15.15 3.21
CA GLU A 247 6.18 16.57 3.34
C GLU A 247 5.51 17.21 4.57
N ALA A 248 4.25 16.88 4.83
CA ALA A 248 3.54 17.33 6.02
C ALA A 248 4.19 16.81 7.32
N ALA A 249 4.73 15.59 7.31
CA ALA A 249 5.49 15.05 8.42
C ALA A 249 6.79 15.82 8.66
N VAL A 250 7.51 16.20 7.61
CA VAL A 250 8.71 17.05 7.70
C VAL A 250 8.35 18.43 8.25
N ILE A 251 7.29 19.06 7.73
CA ILE A 251 6.77 20.33 8.26
C ILE A 251 6.45 20.20 9.75
N SER A 252 5.84 19.09 10.17
CA SER A 252 5.52 18.80 11.57
C SER A 252 6.77 18.80 12.47
N VAL A 253 7.87 18.18 12.02
CA VAL A 253 9.15 18.17 12.75
C VAL A 253 9.71 19.59 12.88
N PHE A 254 9.84 20.33 11.78
CA PHE A 254 10.38 21.68 11.80
C PHE A 254 9.52 22.64 12.62
N TYR A 255 8.20 22.55 12.47
CA TYR A 255 7.26 23.32 13.26
C TYR A 255 7.38 22.99 14.75
N GLY A 256 7.42 21.70 15.11
CA GLY A 256 7.61 21.22 16.47
C GLY A 256 8.91 21.74 17.11
N LEU A 257 10.02 21.67 16.38
CA LEU A 257 11.30 22.22 16.82
C LEU A 257 11.22 23.73 17.03
N PHE A 258 10.65 24.46 16.06
CA PHE A 258 10.53 25.91 16.13
C PHE A 258 9.75 26.35 17.37
N ILE A 259 8.58 25.74 17.62
CA ILE A 259 7.75 26.11 18.75
C ILE A 259 8.39 25.71 20.09
N CYS A 260 9.08 24.58 20.17
CA CYS A 260 9.67 24.12 21.43
C CYS A 260 10.98 24.87 21.76
N LEU A 261 11.81 25.21 20.77
CA LEU A 261 13.08 25.92 20.96
C LEU A 261 12.88 27.43 21.14
N PHE A 262 12.07 28.07 20.29
CA PHE A 262 12.03 29.53 20.21
C PHE A 262 10.81 30.15 20.87
N VAL A 263 9.64 29.52 20.75
CA VAL A 263 8.37 30.09 21.25
C VAL A 263 8.14 29.72 22.71
N TYR A 264 8.05 28.43 23.01
CA TYR A 264 7.83 27.90 24.35
C TYR A 264 9.12 27.79 25.15
N LYS A 265 10.27 27.71 24.47
CA LYS A 265 11.60 27.59 25.10
C LYS A 265 11.64 26.45 26.11
N THR A 266 10.94 25.36 25.79
CA THR A 266 10.86 24.14 26.60
C THR A 266 11.95 23.13 26.26
N LEU A 267 12.57 23.27 25.08
CA LEU A 267 13.74 22.51 24.66
C LEU A 267 14.92 23.45 24.43
N GLN A 268 16.13 22.92 24.61
CA GLN A 268 17.38 23.56 24.21
C GLN A 268 18.02 22.81 23.04
N PHE A 269 18.93 23.46 22.30
CA PHE A 269 19.66 22.82 21.20
C PHE A 269 20.46 21.59 21.63
N GLN A 270 20.86 21.53 22.90
CA GLN A 270 21.59 20.40 23.48
C GLN A 270 20.71 19.16 23.65
N ASP A 271 19.39 19.34 23.79
CA ASP A 271 18.43 18.24 23.95
C ASP A 271 18.15 17.52 22.63
N LEU A 272 18.44 18.15 21.48
CA LEU A 272 18.09 17.64 20.15
C LEU A 272 18.69 16.26 19.88
N GLY A 273 19.96 16.05 20.24
CA GLY A 273 20.61 14.76 20.07
C GLY A 273 19.89 13.64 20.82
N LYS A 274 19.39 13.93 22.03
CA LYS A 274 18.61 12.98 22.83
C LYS A 274 17.24 12.72 22.21
N VAL A 275 16.53 13.77 21.78
CA VAL A 275 15.20 13.66 21.14
C VAL A 275 15.27 12.80 19.88
N PHE A 276 16.23 13.08 18.99
CA PHE A 276 16.40 12.30 17.76
C PHE A 276 16.83 10.86 18.04
N MET A 277 17.72 10.64 19.01
CA MET A 277 18.14 9.29 19.41
C MET A 277 16.98 8.46 19.99
N GLU A 278 16.11 9.07 20.81
CA GLU A 278 14.92 8.40 21.32
C GLU A 278 13.94 8.06 20.19
N GLY A 279 13.70 8.98 19.26
CA GLY A 279 12.90 8.73 18.05
C GLY A 279 13.47 7.59 17.20
N ALA A 280 14.78 7.61 16.95
CA ALA A 280 15.47 6.58 16.16
C ALA A 280 15.37 5.19 16.81
N LYS A 281 15.53 5.08 18.14
CA LYS A 281 15.37 3.81 18.86
C LYS A 281 13.99 3.21 18.69
N THR A 282 12.93 4.03 18.73
CA THR A 282 11.57 3.55 18.49
C THR A 282 11.40 3.14 17.01
N TYR A 283 11.97 3.90 16.09
CA TYR A 283 11.82 3.66 14.65
C TYR A 283 12.55 2.40 14.14
N VAL A 284 13.79 2.14 14.60
CA VAL A 284 14.58 0.96 14.18
C VAL A 284 13.85 -0.34 14.50
N ASN A 285 13.21 -0.43 15.67
CA ASN A 285 12.42 -1.60 16.05
C ASN A 285 11.24 -1.82 15.10
N ILE A 286 10.57 -0.75 14.69
CA ILE A 286 9.46 -0.79 13.74
C ILE A 286 9.96 -1.23 12.36
N LEU A 287 11.07 -0.68 11.87
CA LEU A 287 11.62 -1.06 10.56
C LEU A 287 11.97 -2.54 10.50
N PHE A 288 12.64 -3.09 11.52
CA PHE A 288 12.98 -4.50 11.53
C PHE A 288 11.75 -5.40 11.43
N VAL A 289 10.68 -5.02 12.13
CA VAL A 289 9.40 -5.73 12.08
C VAL A 289 8.74 -5.60 10.70
N ILE A 290 8.73 -4.41 10.10
CA ILE A 290 8.18 -4.19 8.74
C ILE A 290 8.94 -5.05 7.71
N ALA A 291 10.27 -5.05 7.76
CA ALA A 291 11.12 -5.84 6.88
C ALA A 291 10.77 -7.34 6.99
N ALA A 292 10.80 -7.89 8.21
CA ALA A 292 10.50 -9.30 8.44
C ALA A 292 9.05 -9.66 8.06
N ALA A 293 8.10 -8.75 8.33
CA ALA A 293 6.70 -8.95 7.98
C ALA A 293 6.46 -8.93 6.47
N ALA A 294 7.22 -8.16 5.70
CA ALA A 294 7.14 -8.16 4.24
C ALA A 294 7.55 -9.53 3.65
N ALA A 295 8.66 -10.10 4.13
CA ALA A 295 9.06 -11.46 3.76
C ALA A 295 8.01 -12.51 4.15
N PHE A 296 7.49 -12.40 5.38
CA PHE A 296 6.46 -13.30 5.88
C PHE A 296 5.16 -13.21 5.07
N ALA A 297 4.74 -12.00 4.71
CA ALA A 297 3.58 -11.77 3.86
C ALA A 297 3.75 -12.44 2.49
N LYS A 298 4.91 -12.30 1.83
CA LYS A 298 5.20 -12.99 0.56
C LYS A 298 5.11 -14.50 0.69
N VAL A 299 5.67 -15.07 1.76
CA VAL A 299 5.63 -16.52 2.01
C VAL A 299 4.20 -17.03 2.24
N ILE A 300 3.41 -16.32 3.04
CA ILE A 300 1.99 -16.65 3.25
C ILE A 300 1.21 -16.61 1.94
N THR A 301 1.46 -15.61 1.11
CA THR A 301 0.84 -15.48 -0.22
C THR A 301 1.24 -16.65 -1.12
N LEU A 302 2.52 -17.00 -1.20
CA LEU A 302 3.02 -18.15 -1.95
C LEU A 302 2.45 -19.49 -1.46
N LEU A 303 2.14 -19.60 -0.18
CA LEU A 303 1.51 -20.78 0.41
C LEU A 303 -0.02 -20.79 0.23
N ARG A 304 -0.61 -19.74 -0.37
CA ARG A 304 -2.06 -19.58 -0.61
C ARG A 304 -2.91 -19.67 0.64
N TYR A 305 -2.33 -19.32 1.79
CA TYR A 305 -3.05 -19.28 3.05
C TYR A 305 -4.16 -18.21 3.06
N PRO A 306 -3.99 -17.00 2.46
CA PRO A 306 -5.08 -16.03 2.33
C PRO A 306 -6.33 -16.60 1.66
N GLN A 307 -6.16 -17.25 0.50
CA GLN A 307 -7.26 -17.85 -0.26
C GLN A 307 -7.89 -19.03 0.48
N THR A 308 -7.07 -19.88 1.11
CA THR A 308 -7.56 -21.01 1.92
C THR A 308 -8.43 -20.52 3.09
N ILE A 309 -7.97 -19.46 3.79
CA ILE A 309 -8.73 -18.83 4.89
C ILE A 309 -10.01 -18.18 4.35
N SER A 310 -9.93 -17.47 3.22
CA SER A 310 -11.09 -16.88 2.55
C SER A 310 -12.17 -17.92 2.27
N THR A 311 -11.82 -19.02 1.63
CA THR A 311 -12.77 -20.10 1.30
C THR A 311 -13.35 -20.73 2.57
N ALA A 312 -12.53 -20.94 3.61
CA ALA A 312 -13.01 -21.47 4.88
C ALA A 312 -13.99 -20.52 5.59
N VAL A 313 -13.74 -19.21 5.56
CA VAL A 313 -14.63 -18.20 6.16
C VAL A 313 -15.93 -18.06 5.36
N LEU A 314 -15.85 -18.01 4.03
CA LEU A 314 -17.04 -17.94 3.16
C LEU A 314 -17.89 -19.21 3.24
N ALA A 315 -17.27 -20.38 3.48
CA ALA A 315 -18.02 -21.62 3.74
C ALA A 315 -18.86 -21.57 5.03
N ILE A 316 -18.56 -20.67 5.98
CA ILE A 316 -19.37 -20.47 7.19
C ILE A 316 -20.60 -19.61 6.86
N SER A 317 -20.45 -18.54 6.08
CA SER A 317 -21.55 -17.65 5.73
C SER A 317 -21.26 -16.74 4.54
N ASP A 318 -22.25 -16.55 3.68
CA ASP A 318 -22.26 -15.52 2.63
C ASP A 318 -22.73 -14.15 3.15
N ASN A 319 -23.17 -14.07 4.42
CA ASN A 319 -23.65 -12.82 5.00
C ASN A 319 -22.47 -11.91 5.38
N LYS A 320 -22.34 -10.80 4.66
CA LYS A 320 -21.35 -9.74 4.87
C LYS A 320 -21.12 -9.38 6.35
N TYR A 321 -22.18 -9.24 7.14
CA TYR A 321 -22.06 -8.84 8.55
C TYR A 321 -21.50 -9.95 9.44
N VAL A 322 -21.82 -11.21 9.14
CA VAL A 322 -21.28 -12.37 9.86
C VAL A 322 -19.79 -12.51 9.58
N VAL A 323 -19.39 -12.39 8.31
CA VAL A 323 -17.97 -12.45 7.94
C VAL A 323 -17.18 -11.30 8.55
N LEU A 324 -17.69 -10.06 8.48
CA LEU A 324 -17.05 -8.91 9.13
C LEU A 324 -16.93 -9.09 10.65
N LEU A 325 -17.91 -9.70 11.30
CA LEU A 325 -17.83 -10.02 12.73
C LEU A 325 -16.73 -11.04 13.03
N ILE A 326 -16.61 -12.11 12.23
CA ILE A 326 -15.53 -13.10 12.34
C ILE A 326 -14.17 -12.41 12.18
N MET A 327 -14.04 -11.56 11.17
CA MET A 327 -12.81 -10.80 10.92
C MET A 327 -12.46 -9.87 12.09
N ASN A 328 -13.45 -9.18 12.67
CA ASN A 328 -13.25 -8.37 13.88
C ASN A 328 -12.73 -9.21 15.05
N ILE A 329 -13.31 -10.38 15.30
CA ILE A 329 -12.87 -11.28 16.37
C ILE A 329 -11.41 -11.69 16.14
N ILE A 330 -11.04 -12.08 14.92
CA ILE A 330 -9.66 -12.44 14.59
C ILE A 330 -8.72 -11.25 14.83
N MET A 331 -9.06 -10.06 14.33
CA MET A 331 -8.23 -8.86 14.50
C MET A 331 -8.09 -8.46 15.98
N LEU A 332 -9.14 -8.58 16.79
CA LEU A 332 -9.08 -8.33 18.23
C LEU A 332 -8.12 -9.30 18.92
N ILE A 333 -8.26 -10.60 18.64
CA ILE A 333 -7.38 -11.64 19.20
C ILE A 333 -5.94 -11.36 18.80
N CYS A 334 -5.65 -11.15 17.51
CA CYS A 334 -4.31 -10.84 17.04
C CYS A 334 -3.73 -9.56 17.68
N GLY A 335 -4.56 -8.52 17.85
CA GLY A 335 -4.19 -7.28 18.52
C GLY A 335 -3.85 -7.43 20.01
N MET A 336 -4.31 -8.49 20.68
CA MET A 336 -3.99 -8.75 22.10
C MET A 336 -2.57 -9.27 22.31
N PHE A 337 -1.98 -9.93 21.30
CA PHE A 337 -0.67 -10.57 21.40
C PHE A 337 0.44 -9.80 20.68
N ILE A 338 0.11 -9.17 19.56
CA ILE A 338 1.08 -8.59 18.63
C ILE A 338 0.84 -7.08 18.54
N ASP A 339 1.92 -6.30 18.36
CA ASP A 339 1.83 -4.86 18.13
C ASP A 339 1.00 -4.52 16.87
N ASN A 340 0.48 -3.29 16.79
CA ASN A 340 -0.43 -2.90 15.71
C ASN A 340 0.21 -2.95 14.32
N ILE A 341 1.46 -2.48 14.16
CA ILE A 341 2.15 -2.44 12.87
C ILE A 341 2.35 -3.85 12.28
N PRO A 342 2.97 -4.82 12.99
CA PRO A 342 3.08 -6.18 12.49
C PRO A 342 1.72 -6.82 12.18
N ASN A 343 0.68 -6.55 12.98
CA ASN A 343 -0.66 -7.04 12.68
C ASN A 343 -1.21 -6.51 11.35
N ILE A 344 -1.05 -5.21 11.08
CA ILE A 344 -1.47 -4.62 9.80
C ILE A 344 -0.74 -5.29 8.64
N MET A 345 0.57 -5.50 8.76
CA MET A 345 1.37 -6.13 7.71
C MET A 345 0.93 -7.56 7.38
N ILE A 346 0.50 -8.33 8.38
CA ILE A 346 0.07 -9.73 8.20
C ILE A 346 -1.38 -9.82 7.74
N LEU A 347 -2.27 -9.12 8.44
CA LEU A 347 -3.70 -9.31 8.28
C LEU A 347 -4.20 -8.60 7.02
N THR A 348 -3.55 -7.53 6.56
CA THR A 348 -4.00 -6.79 5.37
C THR A 348 -4.00 -7.65 4.11
N PRO A 349 -2.90 -8.32 3.70
CA PRO A 349 -2.90 -9.19 2.52
C PRO A 349 -3.88 -10.36 2.64
N ILE A 350 -4.18 -10.81 3.86
CA ILE A 350 -5.11 -11.91 4.11
C ILE A 350 -6.57 -11.43 4.00
N MET A 351 -6.88 -10.30 4.63
CA MET A 351 -8.25 -9.88 4.91
C MET A 351 -8.81 -8.88 3.90
N VAL A 352 -7.98 -8.06 3.26
CA VAL A 352 -8.45 -7.09 2.26
C VAL A 352 -9.08 -7.77 1.04
N PRO A 353 -8.50 -8.84 0.47
CA PRO A 353 -9.16 -9.56 -0.64
C PRO A 353 -10.54 -10.09 -0.24
N VAL A 354 -10.67 -10.65 0.98
CA VAL A 354 -11.94 -11.16 1.52
C VAL A 354 -12.96 -10.03 1.69
N ALA A 355 -12.54 -8.90 2.28
CA ALA A 355 -13.40 -7.75 2.49
C ALA A 355 -13.87 -7.16 1.15
N THR A 356 -12.97 -7.04 0.18
CA THR A 356 -13.26 -6.49 -1.15
C THR A 356 -14.23 -7.38 -1.92
N ALA A 357 -14.06 -8.71 -1.84
CA ALA A 357 -15.00 -9.68 -2.42
C ALA A 357 -16.44 -9.55 -1.86
N LEU A 358 -16.57 -9.07 -0.61
CA LEU A 358 -17.86 -8.77 0.03
C LEU A 358 -18.38 -7.35 -0.25
N GLY A 359 -17.74 -6.61 -1.16
CA GLY A 359 -18.07 -5.22 -1.49
C GLY A 359 -17.80 -4.24 -0.35
N VAL A 360 -16.79 -4.51 0.49
CA VAL A 360 -16.30 -3.55 1.50
C VAL A 360 -15.18 -2.72 0.86
N ASP A 361 -15.29 -1.40 0.98
CA ASP A 361 -14.25 -0.48 0.51
C ASP A 361 -12.95 -0.69 1.33
N PRO A 362 -11.77 -0.86 0.71
CA PRO A 362 -10.51 -1.06 1.42
C PRO A 362 -10.18 0.07 2.42
N ILE A 363 -10.55 1.33 2.13
CA ILE A 363 -10.34 2.44 3.06
C ILE A 363 -11.19 2.23 4.33
N HIS A 364 -12.45 1.86 4.15
CA HIS A 364 -13.33 1.56 5.28
C HIS A 364 -12.82 0.37 6.11
N PHE A 365 -12.35 -0.69 5.43
CA PHE A 365 -11.77 -1.84 6.11
C PHE A 365 -10.49 -1.48 6.88
N GLY A 366 -9.66 -0.56 6.37
CA GLY A 366 -8.52 -0.01 7.11
C GLY A 366 -8.92 0.68 8.41
N ILE A 367 -10.04 1.42 8.42
CA ILE A 367 -10.58 2.00 9.66
C ILE A 367 -11.01 0.89 10.62
N ILE A 368 -11.76 -0.11 10.16
CA ILE A 368 -12.19 -1.24 10.97
C ILE A 368 -10.97 -1.94 11.60
N MET A 369 -9.96 -2.25 10.79
CA MET A 369 -8.74 -2.92 11.25
C MET A 369 -8.02 -2.12 12.33
N THR A 370 -7.75 -0.84 12.09
CA THR A 370 -7.06 0.00 13.08
C THR A 370 -7.84 0.15 14.38
N CYS A 371 -9.18 0.23 14.33
CA CYS A 371 -10.02 0.24 15.53
C CYS A 371 -9.93 -1.08 16.32
N ASN A 372 -9.95 -2.24 15.65
CA ASN A 372 -9.77 -3.54 16.33
C ASN A 372 -8.40 -3.63 17.00
N LEU A 373 -7.34 -3.24 16.29
CA LEU A 373 -5.99 -3.30 16.82
C LEU A 373 -5.79 -2.33 17.98
N ALA A 374 -6.39 -1.14 17.95
CA ALA A 374 -6.37 -0.19 19.07
C ALA A 374 -7.01 -0.77 20.35
N ILE A 375 -8.10 -1.55 20.21
CA ILE A 375 -8.72 -2.28 21.33
C ILE A 375 -7.78 -3.39 21.82
N GLY A 376 -7.16 -4.12 20.91
CA GLY A 376 -6.16 -5.15 21.21
C GLY A 376 -4.97 -4.61 22.03
N MET A 377 -4.49 -3.41 21.71
CA MET A 377 -3.40 -2.73 22.44
C MET A 377 -3.73 -2.41 23.91
N VAL A 378 -4.99 -2.53 24.32
CA VAL A 378 -5.47 -2.29 25.69
C VAL A 378 -6.06 -3.56 26.32
N THR A 379 -5.95 -4.71 25.65
CA THR A 379 -6.55 -5.98 26.08
C THR A 379 -5.44 -7.00 26.38
N PRO A 380 -5.47 -7.71 27.54
CA PRO A 380 -4.51 -8.78 27.86
C PRO A 380 -4.52 -9.89 26.80
N PRO A 381 -3.45 -10.69 26.61
CA PRO A 381 -2.37 -10.90 27.57
C PRO A 381 -1.22 -9.91 27.48
N MET A 382 -1.00 -9.26 26.33
CA MET A 382 0.09 -8.28 26.19
C MET A 382 -0.43 -6.86 26.40
N GLY A 383 -1.27 -6.36 25.48
CA GLY A 383 -1.82 -5.00 25.54
C GLY A 383 -0.77 -3.91 25.82
N ILE A 384 -0.02 -3.48 24.80
CA ILE A 384 1.14 -2.57 24.95
C ILE A 384 0.81 -1.30 25.73
N ASN A 385 -0.38 -0.73 25.58
CA ASN A 385 -0.79 0.45 26.35
C ASN A 385 -0.91 0.14 27.84
N LEU A 386 -1.36 -1.06 28.22
CA LEU A 386 -1.41 -1.50 29.62
C LEU A 386 -0.01 -1.57 30.21
N PHE A 387 0.99 -2.05 29.45
CA PHE A 387 2.39 -2.07 29.91
C PHE A 387 2.96 -0.67 30.11
N VAL A 388 2.73 0.25 29.17
CA VAL A 388 3.17 1.65 29.29
C VAL A 388 2.53 2.31 30.50
N ALA A 389 1.21 2.21 30.65
CA ALA A 389 0.48 2.79 31.76
C ALA A 389 0.86 2.18 33.12
N SER A 390 1.05 0.86 33.18
CA SER A 390 1.59 0.15 34.35
C SER A 390 3.00 0.63 34.70
N GLY A 391 3.87 0.81 33.70
CA GLY A 391 5.23 1.32 33.88
C GLY A 391 5.29 2.70 34.53
N LEU A 392 4.37 3.60 34.12
CA LEU A 392 4.21 4.96 34.66
C LEU A 392 3.67 4.97 36.09
N THR A 393 2.69 4.11 36.40
CA THR A 393 1.88 4.22 37.62
C THR A 393 2.20 3.17 38.67
N LYS A 394 2.96 2.14 38.30
CA LYS A 394 3.27 0.95 39.09
C LYS A 394 2.03 0.13 39.49
N ILE A 395 0.89 0.32 38.81
CA ILE A 395 -0.31 -0.50 39.01
C ILE A 395 -0.13 -1.82 38.23
N PRO A 396 -0.33 -3.00 38.85
CA PRO A 396 -0.24 -4.26 38.14
C PRO A 396 -1.12 -4.32 36.90
N MET A 397 -0.56 -4.75 35.76
CA MET A 397 -1.20 -4.75 34.44
C MET A 397 -2.58 -5.43 34.45
N LEU A 398 -2.72 -6.60 35.07
CA LEU A 398 -4.00 -7.32 35.17
C LEU A 398 -5.06 -6.55 35.96
N LYS A 399 -4.65 -5.83 37.01
CA LYS A 399 -5.56 -4.99 37.79
C LYS A 399 -6.03 -3.80 36.96
N LEU A 400 -5.12 -3.18 36.20
CA LEU A 400 -5.45 -2.11 35.28
C LEU A 400 -6.36 -2.58 34.14
N ALA A 401 -6.06 -3.74 33.54
CA ALA A 401 -6.86 -4.31 32.46
C ALA A 401 -8.32 -4.52 32.85
N ARG A 402 -8.58 -5.06 34.05
CA ARG A 402 -9.96 -5.19 34.57
C ARG A 402 -10.65 -3.84 34.71
N ALA A 403 -9.92 -2.80 35.14
CA ALA A 403 -10.46 -1.45 35.27
C ALA A 403 -10.74 -0.78 33.91
N THR A 404 -10.05 -1.18 32.84
CA THR A 404 -10.31 -0.67 31.48
C THR A 404 -11.52 -1.30 30.79
N VAL A 405 -12.02 -2.46 31.25
CA VAL A 405 -13.13 -3.19 30.60
C VAL A 405 -14.35 -2.32 30.28
N PRO A 406 -14.85 -1.45 31.18
CA PRO A 406 -16.01 -0.63 30.86
C PRO A 406 -15.76 0.40 29.74
N PHE A 407 -14.54 0.96 29.67
CA PHE A 407 -14.14 1.81 28.56
C PHE A 407 -14.04 1.01 27.25
N LEU A 408 -13.47 -0.20 27.31
CA LEU A 408 -13.41 -1.11 26.16
C LEU A 408 -14.80 -1.49 25.66
N ALA A 409 -15.80 -1.65 26.52
CA ALA A 409 -17.17 -1.90 26.10
C ALA A 409 -17.73 -0.74 25.24
N THR A 410 -17.47 0.51 25.62
CA THR A 410 -17.88 1.67 24.80
C THR A 410 -17.10 1.80 23.49
N PHE A 411 -15.84 1.38 23.49
CA PHE A 411 -15.01 1.32 22.28
C PHE A 411 -15.53 0.21 21.34
N LEU A 412 -15.78 -1.00 21.85
CA LEU A 412 -16.36 -2.10 21.09
C LEU A 412 -17.71 -1.74 20.48
N LEU A 413 -18.57 -1.02 21.21
CA LEU A 413 -19.82 -0.51 20.66
C LEU A 413 -19.57 0.45 19.48
N SER A 414 -18.61 1.37 19.62
CA SER A 414 -18.23 2.28 18.54
C SER A 414 -17.66 1.50 17.34
N LEU A 415 -16.85 0.47 17.57
CA LEU A 415 -16.34 -0.43 16.53
C LEU A 415 -17.48 -1.13 15.78
N MET A 416 -18.50 -1.63 16.49
CA MET A 416 -19.66 -2.25 15.85
C MET A 416 -20.44 -1.25 14.99
N LEU A 417 -20.59 -0.01 15.45
CA LEU A 417 -21.21 1.05 14.64
C LEU A 417 -20.38 1.33 13.38
N ILE A 418 -19.06 1.50 13.53
CA ILE A 418 -18.15 1.73 12.40
C ILE A 418 -18.25 0.58 11.41
N THR A 419 -18.11 -0.67 11.87
CA THR A 419 -18.14 -1.88 11.02
C THR A 419 -19.41 -2.00 10.19
N ASN A 420 -20.56 -1.70 10.80
CA ASN A 420 -21.86 -1.93 10.16
C ASN A 420 -22.36 -0.72 9.36
N ILE A 421 -21.81 0.47 9.58
CA ILE A 421 -22.27 1.72 8.94
C ILE A 421 -21.08 2.35 8.18
N PRO A 422 -20.87 1.99 6.90
CA PRO A 422 -19.77 2.52 6.09
C PRO A 422 -19.73 4.04 6.00
N GLY A 423 -20.89 4.70 6.09
CA GLY A 423 -21.01 6.16 6.08
C GLY A 423 -20.26 6.86 7.23
N ILE A 424 -19.98 6.17 8.35
CA ILE A 424 -19.19 6.75 9.45
C ILE A 424 -17.75 6.99 9.00
N SER A 425 -17.14 6.07 8.25
CA SER A 425 -15.79 6.25 7.71
C SER A 425 -15.80 7.00 6.37
N MET A 426 -16.68 6.58 5.45
CA MET A 426 -16.63 7.04 4.07
C MET A 426 -17.42 8.34 3.83
N GLY A 427 -18.30 8.74 4.74
CA GLY A 427 -19.17 9.90 4.52
C GLY A 427 -18.40 11.20 4.30
N LEU A 428 -17.35 11.44 5.11
CA LEU A 428 -16.49 12.62 4.95
C LEU A 428 -15.61 12.53 3.69
N VAL A 429 -15.12 11.34 3.37
CA VAL A 429 -14.33 11.09 2.15
C VAL A 429 -15.15 11.45 0.91
N SER A 430 -16.37 10.91 0.80
CA SER A 430 -17.26 11.16 -0.33
C SER A 430 -17.68 12.63 -0.44
N ALA A 431 -17.84 13.34 0.69
CA ALA A 431 -18.22 14.75 0.69
C ALA A 431 -17.09 15.67 0.20
N LEU A 432 -15.84 15.35 0.57
CA LEU A 432 -14.66 16.15 0.19
C LEU A 432 -14.11 15.81 -1.19
N SER A 433 -14.30 14.57 -1.66
CA SER A 433 -13.71 14.11 -2.92
C SER A 433 -14.34 14.71 -4.18
N LYS A 434 -15.51 15.37 -4.11
CA LYS A 434 -16.21 15.97 -5.28
C LYS A 434 -16.04 15.13 -6.56
N GLU A 435 -16.27 13.82 -6.47
CA GLU A 435 -16.21 12.93 -7.63
C GLU A 435 -17.57 12.30 -7.89
N LYS A 436 -17.92 12.38 -9.18
CA LYS A 436 -19.10 11.82 -9.81
C LYS A 436 -19.17 10.33 -9.52
N ALA A 437 -20.39 9.79 -9.54
CA ALA A 437 -20.69 8.39 -9.30
C ALA A 437 -19.63 7.45 -9.89
N LYS A 438 -19.13 6.54 -9.04
CA LYS A 438 -18.32 5.37 -9.40
C LYS A 438 -18.85 4.77 -10.70
N VAL A 439 -18.12 4.92 -11.81
CA VAL A 439 -18.20 3.93 -12.87
C VAL A 439 -17.30 2.80 -12.40
N ALA A 440 -17.90 1.83 -11.72
CA ALA A 440 -17.26 0.52 -11.61
C ALA A 440 -16.97 0.10 -13.06
N SER A 441 -15.70 -0.05 -13.41
CA SER A 441 -15.33 -0.67 -14.67
C SER A 441 -15.90 -2.09 -14.62
N ASN A 442 -17.08 -2.29 -15.20
CA ASN A 442 -17.66 -3.62 -15.46
C ASN A 442 -16.87 -4.30 -16.60
N ILE A 443 -15.54 -4.29 -16.51
CA ILE A 443 -14.67 -5.09 -17.36
C ILE A 443 -14.66 -6.44 -16.68
N SER A 444 -15.46 -7.35 -17.22
CA SER A 444 -15.53 -8.73 -16.78
C SER A 444 -14.11 -9.31 -16.71
N THR A 445 -13.71 -9.77 -15.52
CA THR A 445 -12.53 -10.59 -15.32
C THR A 445 -12.77 -12.05 -15.72
N ALA A 446 -14.03 -12.43 -16.00
CA ALA A 446 -14.33 -13.74 -16.54
C ALA A 446 -13.81 -13.85 -17.98
N LEU A 447 -13.25 -15.01 -18.30
CA LEU A 447 -12.88 -15.39 -19.67
C LEU A 447 -14.09 -15.16 -20.59
N ASP A 448 -13.87 -14.56 -21.77
CA ASP A 448 -14.95 -14.36 -22.74
C ASP A 448 -15.49 -15.74 -23.16
N ALA A 449 -16.77 -15.82 -23.56
CA ALA A 449 -17.35 -17.04 -24.13
C ALA A 449 -16.59 -17.55 -25.38
N ASP A 450 -15.78 -16.70 -26.00
CA ASP A 450 -14.94 -17.01 -27.16
C ASP A 450 -13.56 -17.60 -26.78
N ALA A 451 -13.21 -17.70 -25.49
CA ALA A 451 -11.93 -18.28 -25.05
C ALA A 451 -11.73 -19.71 -25.60
N ASP A 452 -12.81 -20.49 -25.61
CA ASP A 452 -12.85 -21.84 -26.17
C ASP A 452 -12.46 -21.90 -27.67
N GLU A 453 -12.48 -20.78 -28.41
CA GLU A 453 -12.06 -20.73 -29.82
C GLU A 453 -10.54 -20.90 -30.01
N PHE A 454 -9.73 -20.35 -29.11
CA PHE A 454 -8.27 -20.33 -29.27
C PHE A 454 -7.61 -21.68 -28.97
N GLY A 455 -8.22 -22.47 -28.09
CA GLY A 455 -7.73 -23.80 -27.69
C GLY A 455 -8.20 -24.97 -28.56
N LYS A 456 -9.08 -24.76 -29.55
CA LYS A 456 -9.76 -25.87 -30.28
C LYS A 456 -8.81 -26.81 -31.01
N ASN A 457 -7.72 -26.27 -31.54
CA ASN A 457 -6.78 -27.02 -32.37
C ASN A 457 -5.66 -27.68 -31.56
N ILE A 458 -5.57 -27.40 -30.26
CA ILE A 458 -4.57 -27.99 -29.36
C ILE A 458 -5.03 -29.39 -28.98
N GLN A 459 -4.21 -30.38 -29.32
CA GLN A 459 -4.50 -31.78 -28.97
C GLN A 459 -4.24 -32.00 -27.48
N PRO A 460 -5.23 -32.52 -26.71
CA PRO A 460 -4.99 -32.91 -25.33
C PRO A 460 -3.92 -34.00 -25.23
N LEU A 461 -3.04 -33.91 -24.25
CA LEU A 461 -2.12 -34.98 -23.89
C LEU A 461 -2.82 -35.99 -22.97
N ASP A 462 -2.52 -37.27 -23.16
CA ASP A 462 -2.93 -38.29 -22.19
C ASP A 462 -2.22 -38.01 -20.86
N PRO A 463 -2.94 -37.87 -19.72
CA PRO A 463 -2.33 -37.62 -18.42
C PRO A 463 -1.28 -38.64 -17.98
N SER A 464 -1.28 -39.86 -18.55
CA SER A 464 -0.26 -40.88 -18.31
C SER A 464 1.07 -40.61 -19.01
N GLU A 465 1.08 -39.77 -20.05
CA GLU A 465 2.28 -39.33 -20.78
C GLU A 465 2.96 -38.11 -20.13
N ILE A 466 2.37 -37.54 -19.07
CA ILE A 466 2.90 -36.41 -18.32
C ILE A 466 3.56 -36.93 -17.05
N PRO A 467 4.90 -36.81 -16.90
CA PRO A 467 5.59 -37.32 -15.74
C PRO A 467 5.32 -36.43 -14.52
N GLY A 468 4.51 -36.96 -13.59
CA GLY A 468 4.21 -36.29 -12.33
C GLY A 468 3.15 -35.20 -12.45
N GLU A 469 3.13 -34.30 -11.47
CA GLU A 469 2.21 -33.16 -11.42
C GLU A 469 3.02 -31.86 -11.31
N TYR A 470 2.65 -30.89 -12.14
CA TYR A 470 3.30 -29.60 -12.22
C TYR A 470 2.39 -28.53 -11.62
N HIS A 471 2.92 -27.82 -10.63
CA HIS A 471 2.26 -26.70 -9.98
C HIS A 471 3.14 -25.47 -10.13
N TRP A 472 2.81 -24.60 -11.08
CA TRP A 472 3.59 -23.41 -11.40
C TRP A 472 2.95 -22.15 -10.84
N ARG A 473 3.76 -21.13 -10.61
CA ARG A 473 3.33 -19.80 -10.16
C ARG A 473 3.65 -18.78 -11.24
N ALA A 474 2.68 -17.91 -11.52
CA ALA A 474 2.83 -16.78 -12.43
C ALA A 474 2.74 -15.45 -11.67
N ALA A 475 3.79 -14.64 -11.73
CA ALA A 475 3.87 -13.35 -11.06
C ALA A 475 3.70 -12.18 -12.03
N MET A 476 3.00 -11.13 -11.58
CA MET A 476 2.85 -9.87 -12.31
C MET A 476 2.51 -8.69 -11.39
N THR A 477 2.85 -7.48 -11.79
CA THR A 477 2.58 -6.24 -11.02
C THR A 477 1.26 -5.57 -11.37
N VAL A 478 0.68 -5.90 -12.52
CA VAL A 478 -0.57 -5.33 -13.02
C VAL A 478 -1.81 -5.99 -12.40
N ALA A 479 -2.95 -5.31 -12.46
CA ALA A 479 -4.22 -5.79 -11.93
C ALA A 479 -4.75 -7.05 -12.66
N ASP A 480 -5.68 -7.76 -12.03
CA ASP A 480 -6.38 -8.93 -12.60
C ASP A 480 -7.31 -8.59 -13.79
N SER A 481 -7.62 -7.31 -13.98
CA SER A 481 -8.34 -6.81 -15.15
C SER A 481 -7.43 -6.58 -16.37
N SER A 482 -6.11 -6.70 -16.24
CA SER A 482 -5.14 -6.43 -17.31
C SER A 482 -5.10 -7.50 -18.40
N ILE A 483 -4.63 -7.12 -19.58
CA ILE A 483 -4.36 -8.04 -20.69
C ILE A 483 -3.31 -9.09 -20.29
N ASN A 484 -2.28 -8.70 -19.52
CA ASN A 484 -1.29 -9.64 -19.00
C ASN A 484 -1.95 -10.76 -18.19
N TYR A 485 -2.82 -10.39 -17.24
CA TYR A 485 -3.52 -11.37 -16.41
C TYR A 485 -4.43 -12.25 -17.26
N GLN A 486 -5.24 -11.65 -18.13
CA GLN A 486 -6.18 -12.39 -18.98
C GLN A 486 -5.47 -13.38 -19.91
N MET A 487 -4.33 -13.00 -20.49
CA MET A 487 -3.48 -13.87 -21.31
C MET A 487 -2.95 -15.05 -20.49
N VAL A 488 -2.34 -14.79 -19.33
CA VAL A 488 -1.78 -15.86 -18.49
C VAL A 488 -2.88 -16.74 -17.88
N ALA A 489 -4.07 -16.18 -17.61
CA ALA A 489 -5.21 -16.92 -17.10
C ALA A 489 -5.74 -17.91 -18.15
N GLU A 490 -5.79 -17.48 -19.42
CA GLU A 490 -6.14 -18.35 -20.53
C GLU A 490 -5.09 -19.45 -20.73
N PHE A 491 -3.80 -19.11 -20.65
CA PHE A 491 -2.73 -20.11 -20.66
C PHE A 491 -2.89 -21.16 -19.55
N ALA A 492 -3.17 -20.71 -18.33
CA ALA A 492 -3.40 -21.59 -17.18
C ALA A 492 -4.62 -22.50 -17.38
N HIS A 493 -5.70 -21.95 -17.95
CA HIS A 493 -6.92 -22.69 -18.24
C HIS A 493 -6.66 -23.78 -19.30
N LEU A 494 -6.07 -23.41 -20.44
CA LEU A 494 -5.73 -24.34 -21.53
C LEU A 494 -4.79 -25.44 -21.06
N LEU A 495 -3.72 -25.11 -20.32
CA LEU A 495 -2.82 -26.12 -19.77
C LEU A 495 -3.55 -27.11 -18.86
N LYS A 496 -4.41 -26.61 -17.96
CA LYS A 496 -5.16 -27.47 -17.05
C LYS A 496 -6.12 -28.39 -17.81
N GLU A 497 -6.84 -27.86 -18.80
CA GLU A 497 -7.76 -28.64 -19.63
C GLU A 497 -7.00 -29.70 -20.45
N LYS A 498 -5.99 -29.28 -21.22
CA LYS A 498 -5.28 -30.14 -22.18
C LYS A 498 -4.31 -31.12 -21.54
N SER A 499 -3.94 -30.92 -20.27
CA SER A 499 -3.15 -31.87 -19.47
C SER A 499 -3.99 -32.81 -18.60
N GLY A 500 -5.33 -32.71 -18.66
CA GLY A 500 -6.21 -33.44 -17.74
C GLY A 500 -6.00 -33.09 -16.27
N GLY A 501 -5.56 -31.86 -15.98
CA GLY A 501 -5.30 -31.34 -14.64
C GLY A 501 -3.91 -31.62 -14.07
N LYS A 502 -3.02 -32.29 -14.83
CA LYS A 502 -1.64 -32.57 -14.40
C LYS A 502 -0.74 -31.34 -14.33
N ILE A 503 -1.08 -30.30 -15.08
CA ILE A 503 -0.37 -29.02 -15.08
C ILE A 503 -1.34 -27.95 -14.61
N THR A 504 -0.96 -27.22 -13.57
CA THR A 504 -1.75 -26.12 -13.02
C THR A 504 -0.86 -24.90 -12.82
N VAL A 505 -1.43 -23.72 -13.05
CA VAL A 505 -0.73 -22.44 -12.87
C VAL A 505 -1.55 -21.55 -11.94
N ASP A 506 -0.93 -21.10 -10.86
CA ASP A 506 -1.49 -20.14 -9.92
C ASP A 506 -1.03 -18.72 -10.24
N LEU A 507 -1.97 -17.80 -10.43
CA LEU A 507 -1.70 -16.42 -10.82
C LEU A 507 -1.65 -15.47 -9.61
N TYR A 508 -0.65 -14.59 -9.58
CA TYR A 508 -0.43 -13.61 -8.53
C TYR A 508 -0.32 -12.19 -9.10
N PRO A 509 -1.45 -11.49 -9.32
CA PRO A 509 -1.49 -10.11 -9.84
C PRO A 509 -1.20 -9.06 -8.78
N GLY A 510 -1.06 -7.80 -9.20
CA GLY A 510 -0.98 -6.63 -8.32
C GLY A 510 0.30 -6.55 -7.48
N GLY A 511 1.38 -7.23 -7.90
CA GLY A 511 2.66 -7.22 -7.20
C GLY A 511 2.67 -8.06 -5.92
N GLN A 512 1.73 -9.00 -5.80
CA GLN A 512 1.61 -9.91 -4.65
C GLN A 512 2.91 -10.67 -4.31
N LEU A 513 3.74 -10.95 -5.32
CA LEU A 513 5.03 -11.65 -5.16
C LEU A 513 6.25 -10.73 -5.25
N GLY A 514 6.04 -9.42 -5.33
CA GLY A 514 7.09 -8.41 -5.47
C GLY A 514 6.83 -7.43 -6.61
N ASN A 515 7.64 -6.38 -6.67
CA ASN A 515 7.70 -5.51 -7.84
C ASN A 515 8.35 -6.25 -9.03
N THR A 516 8.44 -5.58 -10.18
CA THR A 516 8.85 -6.26 -11.39
C THR A 516 10.28 -6.80 -11.36
N THR A 517 11.23 -6.02 -10.82
CA THR A 517 12.61 -6.47 -10.65
C THR A 517 12.67 -7.73 -9.79
N GLU A 518 11.96 -7.74 -8.66
CA GLU A 518 11.98 -8.84 -7.71
C GLU A 518 11.39 -10.14 -8.26
N PHE A 519 10.22 -10.08 -8.90
CA PHE A 519 9.65 -11.31 -9.43
C PHE A 519 10.43 -11.79 -10.67
N THR A 520 11.02 -10.89 -11.46
CA THR A 520 11.86 -11.28 -12.61
C THR A 520 13.13 -11.98 -12.13
N GLU A 521 13.80 -11.46 -11.08
CA GLU A 521 14.89 -12.17 -10.40
C GLU A 521 14.46 -13.55 -9.91
N ALA A 522 13.28 -13.65 -9.29
CA ALA A 522 12.75 -14.91 -8.81
C ALA A 522 12.42 -15.88 -9.96
N VAL A 523 12.00 -15.39 -11.12
CA VAL A 523 11.81 -16.24 -12.32
C VAL A 523 13.15 -16.72 -12.86
N VAL A 524 14.14 -15.83 -12.99
CA VAL A 524 15.49 -16.18 -13.45
C VAL A 524 16.13 -17.22 -12.51
N SER A 525 15.95 -17.09 -11.19
CA SER A 525 16.49 -18.05 -10.22
C SER A 525 15.72 -19.37 -10.12
N GLY A 526 14.55 -19.48 -10.76
CA GLY A 526 13.65 -20.63 -10.63
C GLY A 526 12.84 -20.64 -9.33
N SER A 527 12.86 -19.54 -8.56
CA SER A 527 12.01 -19.35 -7.38
C SER A 527 10.53 -19.17 -7.75
N ILE A 528 10.24 -18.68 -8.95
CA ILE A 528 8.91 -18.59 -9.56
C ILE A 528 9.05 -19.13 -10.99
N GLU A 529 8.05 -19.85 -11.51
CA GLU A 529 8.19 -20.49 -12.81
C GLU A 529 7.90 -19.53 -13.96
N ILE A 530 6.91 -18.65 -13.80
CA ILE A 530 6.38 -17.83 -14.89
C ILE A 530 6.35 -16.35 -14.47
N GLY A 531 6.76 -15.47 -15.38
CA GLY A 531 6.67 -14.03 -15.25
C GLY A 531 5.91 -13.40 -16.41
N THR A 532 5.16 -12.32 -16.13
CA THR A 532 4.69 -11.41 -17.17
C THR A 532 4.86 -9.96 -16.75
N GLY A 533 5.32 -9.14 -17.69
CA GLY A 533 5.64 -7.74 -17.52
C GLY A 533 5.72 -7.07 -18.88
N MET A 534 6.47 -5.98 -18.99
CA MET A 534 6.77 -5.32 -20.25
C MET A 534 8.23 -5.46 -20.66
N THR A 535 8.54 -5.21 -21.93
CA THR A 535 9.91 -5.31 -22.45
C THR A 535 10.92 -4.47 -21.66
N THR A 536 10.55 -3.26 -21.23
CA THR A 536 11.41 -2.40 -20.42
C THR A 536 11.79 -3.04 -19.08
N ASP A 537 10.92 -3.86 -18.50
CA ASP A 537 11.19 -4.53 -17.22
C ASP A 537 12.31 -5.56 -17.30
N LEU A 538 12.57 -6.09 -18.50
CA LEU A 538 13.61 -7.08 -18.74
C LEU A 538 14.98 -6.44 -18.99
N VAL A 539 15.09 -5.12 -19.17
CA VAL A 539 16.33 -4.45 -19.57
C VAL A 539 17.45 -4.63 -18.54
N ASP A 540 17.12 -4.66 -17.24
CA ASP A 540 18.12 -4.88 -16.19
C ASP A 540 18.70 -6.31 -16.20
N PHE A 541 17.98 -7.27 -16.80
CA PHE A 541 18.37 -8.69 -16.87
C PHE A 541 18.91 -9.09 -18.24
N ILE A 542 18.30 -8.54 -19.29
CA ILE A 542 18.57 -8.78 -20.70
C ILE A 542 18.63 -7.39 -21.38
N PRO A 543 19.79 -6.71 -21.34
CA PRO A 543 19.96 -5.34 -21.80
C PRO A 543 19.50 -5.08 -23.24
N GLN A 544 19.50 -6.12 -24.07
CA GLN A 544 19.08 -6.06 -25.47
C GLN A 544 17.62 -5.65 -25.65
N TYR A 545 16.76 -5.86 -24.64
CA TYR A 545 15.37 -5.37 -24.71
C TYR A 545 15.24 -3.86 -24.83
N ALA A 546 16.30 -3.12 -24.52
CA ALA A 546 16.39 -1.68 -24.72
C ALA A 546 16.05 -1.22 -26.15
N VAL A 547 16.20 -2.10 -27.14
CA VAL A 547 15.82 -1.81 -28.54
C VAL A 547 14.33 -1.48 -28.69
N PHE A 548 13.47 -2.01 -27.81
CA PHE A 548 12.05 -1.71 -27.80
C PHE A 548 11.69 -0.43 -27.03
N ASP A 549 12.61 0.14 -26.24
CA ASP A 549 12.42 1.41 -25.53
C ASP A 549 12.66 2.63 -26.46
N MET A 550 13.09 2.39 -27.70
CA MET A 550 13.26 3.45 -28.69
C MET A 550 11.89 4.09 -29.02
N PRO A 551 11.71 5.40 -28.80
CA PRO A 551 10.42 6.04 -28.99
C PRO A 551 10.05 6.14 -30.46
N ASN A 552 8.75 6.10 -30.76
CA ASN A 552 8.16 6.18 -32.09
C ASN A 552 8.68 5.10 -33.06
N LEU A 553 9.02 3.93 -32.53
CA LEU A 553 9.49 2.80 -33.33
C LEU A 553 8.42 2.30 -34.30
N PHE A 554 7.18 2.16 -33.83
CA PHE A 554 6.03 1.69 -34.60
C PHE A 554 5.02 2.81 -34.84
N ASP A 555 4.38 2.83 -36.01
CA ASP A 555 3.32 3.81 -36.30
C ASP A 555 1.94 3.35 -35.80
N ASN A 556 1.75 2.03 -35.63
CA ASN A 556 0.53 1.45 -35.11
C ASN A 556 0.78 0.04 -34.50
N VAL A 557 -0.25 -0.53 -33.86
CA VAL A 557 -0.18 -1.85 -33.20
C VAL A 557 -0.01 -3.00 -34.20
N GLY A 558 -0.54 -2.88 -35.42
CA GLY A 558 -0.38 -3.87 -36.49
C GLY A 558 1.10 -4.10 -36.82
N GLN A 559 1.83 -3.02 -37.11
CA GLN A 559 3.28 -3.07 -37.36
C GLN A 559 4.06 -3.67 -36.20
N MET A 560 3.72 -3.26 -34.97
CA MET A 560 4.32 -3.80 -33.75
C MET A 560 4.14 -5.32 -33.68
N ARG A 561 2.91 -5.80 -33.86
CA ARG A 561 2.62 -7.25 -33.87
C ARG A 561 3.28 -7.98 -35.03
N THR A 562 3.40 -7.38 -36.22
CA THR A 562 4.12 -8.00 -37.34
C THR A 562 5.58 -8.25 -36.99
N VAL A 563 6.25 -7.29 -36.33
CA VAL A 563 7.64 -7.47 -35.88
C VAL A 563 7.74 -8.51 -34.76
N LEU A 564 6.82 -8.49 -33.80
CA LEU A 564 6.79 -9.44 -32.67
C LEU A 564 6.39 -10.86 -33.05
N ASN A 565 5.81 -11.07 -34.23
CA ASN A 565 5.58 -12.40 -34.81
C ASN A 565 6.59 -12.75 -35.92
N GLY A 566 7.55 -11.84 -36.16
CA GLY A 566 8.52 -11.94 -37.24
C GLY A 566 9.84 -12.59 -36.82
N PRO A 567 10.78 -12.74 -37.79
CA PRO A 567 12.07 -13.39 -37.54
C PRO A 567 12.95 -12.70 -36.48
N PHE A 568 12.76 -11.39 -36.25
CA PHE A 568 13.52 -10.64 -35.25
C PHE A 568 13.37 -11.21 -33.84
N VAL A 569 12.21 -11.79 -33.52
CA VAL A 569 12.00 -12.41 -32.20
C VAL A 569 12.94 -13.58 -31.95
N GLN A 570 13.39 -14.30 -32.99
CA GLN A 570 14.37 -15.36 -32.81
C GLN A 570 15.73 -14.83 -32.33
N VAL A 571 16.09 -13.61 -32.72
CA VAL A 571 17.29 -12.92 -32.22
C VAL A 571 17.11 -12.62 -30.73
N MET A 572 15.96 -12.05 -30.34
CA MET A 572 15.66 -11.77 -28.94
C MET A 572 15.63 -13.04 -28.07
N ASN A 573 15.08 -14.14 -28.59
CA ASN A 573 14.99 -15.41 -27.88
C ASN A 573 16.38 -16.00 -27.54
N GLN A 574 17.43 -15.70 -28.32
CA GLN A 574 18.80 -16.11 -27.97
C GLN A 574 19.28 -15.40 -26.70
N TYR A 575 19.00 -14.10 -26.58
CA TYR A 575 19.35 -13.32 -25.39
C TYR A 575 18.50 -13.70 -24.18
N CYS A 576 17.20 -13.97 -24.37
CA CYS A 576 16.34 -14.53 -23.31
C CYS A 576 16.95 -15.81 -22.72
N ASN A 577 17.31 -16.75 -23.60
CA ASN A 577 17.90 -18.01 -23.20
C ASN A 577 19.26 -17.84 -22.51
N ALA A 578 20.06 -16.85 -22.90
CA ALA A 578 21.29 -16.52 -22.20
C ALA A 578 21.03 -15.90 -20.80
N GLY A 579 19.95 -15.11 -20.68
CA GLY A 579 19.51 -14.47 -19.44
C GLY A 579 18.72 -15.38 -18.48
N GLY A 580 18.60 -16.67 -18.77
CA GLY A 580 17.96 -17.65 -17.87
C GLY A 580 16.44 -17.75 -18.01
N ILE A 581 15.84 -17.18 -19.05
CA ILE A 581 14.39 -17.30 -19.31
C ILE A 581 14.10 -17.85 -20.71
N GLN A 582 13.01 -18.60 -20.82
CA GLN A 582 12.40 -18.98 -22.09
C GLN A 582 11.23 -18.03 -22.36
N MET A 583 11.26 -17.31 -23.48
CA MET A 583 10.13 -16.49 -23.90
C MET A 583 9.02 -17.40 -24.43
N LEU A 584 7.79 -17.23 -23.91
CA LEU A 584 6.61 -17.98 -24.32
C LEU A 584 5.74 -17.19 -25.31
N GLY A 585 5.71 -15.86 -25.21
CA GLY A 585 4.96 -15.03 -26.15
C GLY A 585 5.07 -13.52 -25.90
N TYR A 586 4.59 -12.77 -26.89
CA TYR A 586 4.47 -11.31 -26.84
C TYR A 586 3.05 -10.87 -27.14
N SER A 587 2.52 -10.01 -26.27
CA SER A 587 1.26 -9.31 -26.51
C SER A 587 1.48 -7.80 -26.39
N ASP A 588 0.42 -7.01 -26.31
CA ASP A 588 0.51 -5.57 -26.17
C ASP A 588 -0.67 -4.97 -25.42
N ALA A 589 -0.50 -3.72 -24.98
CA ALA A 589 -1.57 -2.89 -24.44
C ALA A 589 -1.72 -1.57 -25.22
N GLY A 590 -1.40 -1.58 -26.52
CA GLY A 590 -1.33 -0.37 -27.35
C GLY A 590 -0.08 0.47 -27.07
N PHE A 591 -0.23 1.80 -27.11
CA PHE A 591 0.86 2.75 -26.88
C PHE A 591 0.76 3.41 -25.51
N ARG A 592 1.92 3.88 -25.03
CA ARG A 592 2.03 4.65 -23.78
C ARG A 592 1.64 6.11 -24.05
N GLU A 593 0.79 6.63 -23.17
CA GLU A 593 0.27 7.98 -23.18
C GLU A 593 0.70 8.74 -21.93
N LEU A 594 0.75 10.07 -22.01
CA LEU A 594 1.05 10.93 -20.88
C LEU A 594 -0.23 11.25 -20.12
N THR A 595 -0.27 11.01 -18.82
CA THR A 595 -1.28 11.61 -17.94
C THR A 595 -0.66 12.75 -17.13
N THR A 596 -1.41 13.84 -16.95
CA THR A 596 -0.94 15.01 -16.20
C THR A 596 -2.10 15.85 -15.66
N ASN A 597 -1.84 16.65 -14.63
CA ASN A 597 -2.75 17.68 -14.14
C ASN A 597 -2.55 19.06 -14.80
N LYS A 598 -1.53 19.22 -15.64
CA LYS A 598 -1.23 20.43 -16.41
C LYS A 598 -1.44 20.13 -17.89
N LYS A 599 -2.35 20.84 -18.56
CA LYS A 599 -2.64 20.60 -19.98
C LYS A 599 -1.38 20.76 -20.83
N VAL A 600 -1.07 19.76 -21.66
CA VAL A 600 0.07 19.77 -22.58
C VAL A 600 -0.43 19.75 -24.02
N THR A 601 -0.12 20.80 -24.76
CA THR A 601 -0.44 20.97 -26.18
C THR A 601 0.78 21.25 -27.05
N LYS A 602 1.89 21.66 -26.43
CA LYS A 602 3.20 21.97 -27.04
C LYS A 602 4.33 21.56 -26.09
N LEU A 603 5.56 21.44 -26.60
CA LEU A 603 6.71 20.97 -25.81
C LEU A 603 7.00 21.86 -24.58
N GLU A 604 6.81 23.16 -24.68
CA GLU A 604 7.08 24.09 -23.57
C GLU A 604 6.19 23.80 -22.36
N ASP A 605 5.01 23.21 -22.55
CA ASP A 605 4.11 22.87 -21.45
C ASP A 605 4.71 21.77 -20.56
N LEU A 606 5.64 20.94 -21.07
CA LEU A 606 6.33 19.91 -20.30
C LEU A 606 7.43 20.47 -19.38
N GLN A 607 7.84 21.73 -19.57
CA GLN A 607 9.01 22.27 -18.90
C GLN A 607 8.87 22.23 -17.37
N GLY A 608 9.77 21.48 -16.73
CA GLY A 608 9.80 21.33 -15.28
C GLY A 608 8.67 20.49 -14.68
N GLN A 609 7.80 19.89 -15.49
CA GLN A 609 6.85 18.90 -14.99
C GLN A 609 7.58 17.65 -14.52
N LYS A 610 7.28 17.18 -13.31
CA LYS A 610 7.85 15.94 -12.79
C LYS A 610 7.11 14.73 -13.36
N ILE A 611 7.61 14.16 -14.46
CA ILE A 611 6.95 13.03 -15.11
C ILE A 611 7.55 11.74 -14.59
N ARG A 612 6.72 10.88 -14.01
CA ARG A 612 7.15 9.53 -13.62
C ARG A 612 7.46 8.72 -14.85
N VAL A 613 8.60 8.06 -14.80
CA VAL A 613 9.03 7.08 -15.80
C VAL A 613 9.37 5.76 -15.13
N MET A 614 9.44 4.70 -15.92
CA MET A 614 10.02 3.44 -15.46
C MET A 614 11.49 3.65 -15.07
N THR A 615 12.02 2.77 -14.21
CA THR A 615 13.38 2.87 -13.64
C THR A 615 14.48 2.49 -14.63
N ASN A 616 14.45 3.08 -15.83
CA ASN A 616 15.39 2.82 -16.91
C ASN A 616 15.86 4.14 -17.56
N LYS A 617 17.17 4.22 -17.83
CA LYS A 617 17.85 5.38 -18.42
C LYS A 617 17.26 5.85 -19.74
N TYR A 618 16.69 4.98 -20.57
CA TYR A 618 16.16 5.38 -21.89
C TYR A 618 14.88 6.21 -21.76
N HIS A 619 13.96 5.82 -20.87
CA HIS A 619 12.76 6.60 -20.57
C HIS A 619 13.10 7.94 -19.90
N ILE A 620 14.08 7.93 -18.98
CA ILE A 620 14.60 9.16 -18.35
C ILE A 620 15.15 10.11 -19.42
N ALA A 621 15.97 9.60 -20.33
CA ALA A 621 16.57 10.40 -21.40
C ALA A 621 15.53 10.97 -22.36
N TYR A 622 14.53 10.18 -22.75
CA TYR A 622 13.42 10.63 -23.59
C TYR A 622 12.71 11.82 -22.96
N TRP A 623 12.17 11.66 -21.75
CA TRP A 623 11.38 12.70 -21.09
C TRP A 623 12.20 13.95 -20.74
N ASN A 624 13.47 13.79 -20.34
CA ASN A 624 14.36 14.93 -20.13
C ASN A 624 14.67 15.69 -21.44
N ALA A 625 14.81 14.99 -22.58
CA ALA A 625 15.01 15.63 -23.88
C ALA A 625 13.79 16.44 -24.34
N LEU A 626 12.60 16.11 -23.85
CA LEU A 626 11.37 16.87 -24.04
C LEU A 626 11.23 18.08 -23.10
N GLY A 627 12.13 18.24 -22.11
CA GLY A 627 12.10 19.34 -21.14
C GLY A 627 11.40 19.03 -19.82
N ALA A 628 10.85 17.82 -19.65
CA ALA A 628 10.31 17.35 -18.37
C ALA A 628 11.42 17.01 -17.38
N ALA A 629 11.08 16.95 -16.08
CA ALA A 629 11.94 16.40 -15.04
C ALA A 629 11.56 14.93 -14.80
N ALA A 630 12.20 14.02 -15.52
CA ALA A 630 11.89 12.59 -15.43
C ALA A 630 12.24 12.03 -14.04
N THR A 631 11.26 11.38 -13.39
CA THR A 631 11.39 10.81 -12.04
C THR A 631 11.21 9.29 -12.10
N PRO A 632 12.27 8.49 -11.93
CA PRO A 632 12.14 7.04 -11.93
C PRO A 632 11.43 6.56 -10.65
N MET A 633 10.43 5.69 -10.79
CA MET A 633 9.63 5.17 -9.66
C MET A 633 9.05 3.79 -9.98
N GLN A 634 8.91 2.93 -8.96
CA GLN A 634 8.29 1.61 -9.12
C GLN A 634 6.81 1.73 -9.50
N PHE A 635 6.31 0.78 -10.32
CA PHE A 635 4.94 0.84 -10.85
C PHE A 635 3.87 0.88 -9.75
N THR A 636 4.06 0.10 -8.69
CA THR A 636 3.14 0.04 -7.54
C THR A 636 3.09 1.34 -6.74
N GLU A 637 4.04 2.26 -6.93
CA GLU A 637 4.09 3.54 -6.22
C GLU A 637 3.48 4.69 -7.04
N VAL A 638 3.16 4.49 -8.33
CA VAL A 638 2.78 5.57 -9.26
C VAL A 638 1.51 6.28 -8.83
N PHE A 639 0.43 5.54 -8.58
CA PHE A 639 -0.84 6.12 -8.14
C PHE A 639 -0.63 6.99 -6.88
N MET A 640 0.18 6.46 -5.95
CA MET A 640 0.52 7.15 -4.72
C MET A 640 1.35 8.41 -4.96
N GLY A 641 2.34 8.35 -5.86
CA GLY A 641 3.15 9.51 -6.22
C GLY A 641 2.33 10.64 -6.86
N LEU A 642 1.41 10.29 -7.78
CA LEU A 642 0.51 11.26 -8.41
C LEU A 642 -0.43 11.90 -7.40
N GLN A 643 -1.04 11.09 -6.56
CA GLN A 643 -1.98 11.57 -5.54
C GLN A 643 -1.30 12.48 -4.51
N GLN A 644 -0.03 12.21 -4.20
CA GLN A 644 0.76 12.99 -3.27
C GLN A 644 1.43 14.22 -3.92
N GLY A 645 1.37 14.38 -5.24
CA GLY A 645 2.03 15.46 -5.97
C GLY A 645 3.56 15.39 -5.97
N THR A 646 4.14 14.23 -5.63
CA THR A 646 5.60 14.03 -5.75
C THR A 646 6.04 13.95 -7.21
N ILE A 647 5.10 13.55 -8.08
CA ILE A 647 5.14 13.59 -9.53
C ILE A 647 3.89 14.31 -10.05
N ASP A 648 4.03 15.07 -11.13
CA ASP A 648 2.96 15.86 -11.76
C ASP A 648 2.11 15.04 -12.74
N GLY A 649 2.72 14.00 -13.30
CA GLY A 649 2.16 13.15 -14.34
C GLY A 649 2.98 11.87 -14.50
N GLU A 650 2.51 10.97 -15.36
CA GLU A 650 3.17 9.70 -15.66
C GLU A 650 2.91 9.27 -17.10
N GLU A 651 3.59 8.21 -17.54
CA GLU A 651 3.34 7.59 -18.83
C GLU A 651 2.92 6.13 -18.71
N ASN A 652 1.82 5.74 -19.37
CA ASN A 652 1.32 4.35 -19.42
C ASN A 652 0.25 4.17 -20.52
N PRO A 653 -0.06 2.93 -20.93
CA PRO A 653 -1.20 2.67 -21.81
C PRO A 653 -2.52 2.87 -21.06
N TYR A 654 -3.61 3.13 -21.80
CA TYR A 654 -4.96 3.28 -21.25
C TYR A 654 -5.37 2.15 -20.29
N MET A 655 -4.97 0.91 -20.57
CA MET A 655 -5.19 -0.23 -19.69
C MET A 655 -4.63 0.00 -18.28
N ASN A 656 -3.38 0.46 -18.17
CA ASN A 656 -2.73 0.69 -16.88
C ASN A 656 -3.23 1.97 -16.21
N ILE A 657 -3.58 2.99 -17.00
CA ILE A 657 -4.20 4.21 -16.48
C ILE A 657 -5.46 3.84 -15.70
N VAL A 658 -6.38 3.09 -16.35
CA VAL A 658 -7.63 2.65 -15.71
C VAL A 658 -7.39 1.61 -14.64
N GLY A 659 -6.58 0.59 -14.91
CA GLY A 659 -6.33 -0.52 -14.00
C GLY A 659 -5.67 -0.12 -12.68
N ASN A 660 -4.99 1.03 -12.62
CA ASN A 660 -4.41 1.59 -11.40
C ASN A 660 -5.10 2.86 -10.91
N ASN A 661 -6.29 3.17 -11.45
CA ASN A 661 -7.10 4.33 -11.08
C ASN A 661 -6.38 5.68 -11.28
N VAL A 662 -5.41 5.76 -12.18
CA VAL A 662 -4.65 7.00 -12.47
C VAL A 662 -5.59 8.12 -12.91
N GLN A 663 -6.66 7.78 -13.64
CA GLN A 663 -7.71 8.70 -14.08
C GLN A 663 -8.45 9.40 -12.93
N GLU A 664 -8.45 8.85 -11.70
CA GLU A 664 -9.06 9.50 -10.53
C GLU A 664 -8.21 10.68 -10.01
N VAL A 665 -6.93 10.74 -10.38
CA VAL A 665 -5.97 11.70 -9.83
C VAL A 665 -5.30 12.56 -10.90
N GLN A 666 -5.70 12.42 -12.17
CA GLN A 666 -5.16 13.13 -13.33
C GLN A 666 -6.29 13.79 -14.14
N LYS A 667 -6.04 14.98 -14.69
CA LYS A 667 -7.04 15.75 -15.45
C LYS A 667 -6.97 15.54 -16.95
N TYR A 668 -5.80 15.24 -17.47
CA TYR A 668 -5.54 15.15 -18.90
C TYR A 668 -4.90 13.81 -19.23
N VAL A 669 -5.33 13.21 -20.34
CA VAL A 669 -4.60 12.14 -21.04
C VAL A 669 -4.15 12.71 -22.37
N VAL A 670 -2.85 12.82 -22.58
CA VAL A 670 -2.22 13.43 -23.76
C VAL A 670 -1.71 12.31 -24.65
N GLU A 671 -2.27 12.23 -25.86
CA GLU A 671 -2.02 11.15 -26.82
C GLU A 671 -0.68 11.34 -27.52
N THR A 672 0.39 10.97 -26.82
CA THR A 672 1.78 11.03 -27.28
C THR A 672 2.16 9.83 -28.13
N ASN A 673 1.50 8.67 -27.95
CA ASN A 673 1.76 7.41 -28.65
C ASN A 673 3.25 7.07 -28.80
N HIS A 674 4.05 7.42 -27.78
CA HIS A 674 5.49 7.59 -27.98
C HIS A 674 6.27 6.29 -27.87
N VAL A 675 5.77 5.27 -27.16
CA VAL A 675 6.41 3.95 -27.03
C VAL A 675 5.32 2.89 -27.04
N GLY A 676 5.53 1.80 -27.80
CA GLY A 676 4.63 0.64 -27.79
C GLY A 676 4.73 -0.10 -26.46
N HIS A 677 3.59 -0.39 -25.83
CA HIS A 677 3.53 -1.14 -24.59
C HIS A 677 3.51 -2.64 -24.90
N ILE A 678 4.70 -3.22 -25.08
CA ILE A 678 4.87 -4.63 -25.42
C ILE A 678 4.87 -5.47 -24.15
N ILE A 679 3.91 -6.38 -24.04
CA ILE A 679 3.79 -7.33 -22.95
C ILE A 679 4.66 -8.54 -23.26
N THR A 680 5.50 -8.94 -22.29
CA THR A 680 6.30 -10.17 -22.34
C THR A 680 5.68 -11.22 -21.43
N PHE A 681 5.72 -12.47 -21.89
CA PHE A 681 5.28 -13.64 -21.14
C PHE A 681 6.35 -14.72 -21.25
N PHE A 682 6.93 -15.11 -20.12
CA PHE A 682 8.13 -15.93 -20.10
C PHE A 682 8.15 -16.91 -18.92
N MET A 683 8.96 -17.96 -19.06
CA MET A 683 9.18 -19.00 -18.08
C MET A 683 10.65 -19.08 -17.68
N ASN A 684 10.96 -19.57 -16.48
CA ASN A 684 12.33 -19.98 -16.15
C ASN A 684 12.84 -20.99 -17.19
N LYS A 685 14.06 -20.75 -17.71
CA LYS A 685 14.65 -21.58 -18.77
C LYS A 685 14.92 -23.01 -18.31
N ASP A 686 15.44 -23.20 -17.11
CA ASP A 686 15.81 -24.53 -16.63
C ASP A 686 14.57 -25.37 -16.35
N VAL A 687 13.52 -24.76 -15.81
CA VAL A 687 12.21 -25.42 -15.68
C VAL A 687 11.69 -25.83 -17.05
N TYR A 688 11.67 -24.93 -18.03
CA TYR A 688 11.22 -25.23 -19.39
C TYR A 688 12.05 -26.36 -20.05
N ASN A 689 13.37 -26.32 -19.92
CA ASN A 689 14.27 -27.33 -20.48
C ASN A 689 14.18 -28.69 -19.77
N SER A 690 13.72 -28.73 -18.52
CA SER A 690 13.47 -29.96 -17.78
C SER A 690 12.20 -30.69 -18.23
N LEU A 691 11.31 -30.02 -18.98
CA LEU A 691 10.07 -30.61 -19.47
C LEU A 691 10.34 -31.63 -20.58
N PRO A 692 9.64 -32.78 -20.60
CA PRO A 692 9.62 -33.67 -21.75
C PRO A 692 9.11 -32.98 -23.01
N ASP A 693 9.52 -33.45 -24.19
CA ASP A 693 9.21 -32.81 -25.48
C ASP A 693 7.70 -32.68 -25.74
N ASN A 694 6.90 -33.68 -25.37
CA ASN A 694 5.44 -33.62 -25.51
C ASN A 694 4.82 -32.53 -24.62
N VAL A 695 5.24 -32.44 -23.35
CA VAL A 695 4.80 -31.41 -22.40
C VAL A 695 5.24 -30.02 -22.85
N ARG A 696 6.48 -29.89 -23.35
CA ARG A 696 7.03 -28.64 -23.87
C ARG A 696 6.24 -28.14 -25.08
N LYS A 697 5.93 -29.05 -26.02
CA LYS A 697 5.07 -28.74 -27.16
C LYS A 697 3.69 -28.25 -26.72
N LEU A 698 3.07 -28.90 -25.73
CA LEU A 698 1.79 -28.45 -25.18
C LEU A 698 1.90 -27.04 -24.58
N VAL A 699 2.96 -26.77 -23.83
CA VAL A 699 3.24 -25.43 -23.27
C VAL A 699 3.34 -24.39 -24.38
N ASP A 700 4.08 -24.65 -25.44
CA ASP A 700 4.25 -23.71 -26.55
C ASP A 700 2.92 -23.45 -27.30
N GLU A 701 2.13 -24.49 -27.56
CA GLU A 701 0.82 -24.38 -28.22
C GLU A 701 -0.19 -23.60 -27.37
N CYS A 702 -0.26 -23.89 -26.07
CA CYS A 702 -1.10 -23.14 -25.13
C CYS A 702 -0.65 -21.68 -25.01
N ALA A 703 0.66 -21.42 -24.98
CA ALA A 703 1.20 -20.06 -24.89
C ALA A 703 0.88 -19.23 -26.15
N ALA A 704 0.99 -19.84 -27.33
CA ALA A 704 0.63 -19.19 -28.59
C ALA A 704 -0.87 -18.85 -28.65
N ALA A 705 -1.75 -19.78 -28.24
CA ALA A 705 -3.19 -19.55 -28.17
C ALA A 705 -3.55 -18.44 -27.17
N ALA A 706 -2.96 -18.47 -25.97
CA ALA A 706 -3.14 -17.44 -24.96
C ALA A 706 -2.68 -16.06 -25.44
N THR A 707 -1.55 -15.99 -26.16
CA THR A 707 -1.04 -14.74 -26.74
C THR A 707 -2.01 -14.17 -27.78
N ALA A 708 -2.58 -15.02 -28.64
CA ALA A 708 -3.59 -14.61 -29.60
C ALA A 708 -4.88 -14.10 -28.93
N TYR A 709 -5.29 -14.75 -27.83
CA TYR A 709 -6.40 -14.29 -26.98
C TYR A 709 -6.10 -12.90 -26.38
N GLY A 710 -4.91 -12.71 -25.80
CA GLY A 710 -4.45 -11.44 -25.25
C GLY A 710 -4.51 -10.30 -26.29
N ASN A 711 -4.01 -10.54 -27.50
CA ASN A 711 -4.05 -9.56 -28.59
C ASN A 711 -5.49 -9.19 -29.00
N ARG A 712 -6.40 -10.17 -29.09
CA ARG A 712 -7.82 -9.91 -29.37
C ARG A 712 -8.45 -9.06 -28.26
N ARG A 713 -8.04 -9.26 -27.00
CA ARG A 713 -8.49 -8.43 -25.87
C ARG A 713 -7.93 -7.03 -25.89
N ALA A 714 -6.65 -6.86 -26.26
CA ALA A 714 -6.04 -5.55 -26.46
C ALA A 714 -6.87 -4.71 -27.44
N ASP A 715 -7.26 -5.29 -28.57
CA ASP A 715 -8.04 -4.59 -29.61
C ASP A 715 -9.41 -4.12 -29.12
N LYS A 716 -10.11 -4.95 -28.32
CA LYS A 716 -11.41 -4.61 -27.73
C LYS A 716 -11.29 -3.56 -26.61
N SER A 717 -10.20 -3.57 -25.86
CA SER A 717 -10.11 -2.88 -24.56
C SER A 717 -9.64 -1.43 -24.64
N ILE A 718 -8.79 -1.05 -25.61
CA ILE A 718 -8.23 0.32 -25.69
C ILE A 718 -9.32 1.39 -25.74
N GLN A 719 -10.33 1.23 -26.59
CA GLN A 719 -11.43 2.19 -26.70
C GLN A 719 -12.29 2.24 -25.42
N GLN A 720 -12.49 1.09 -24.78
CA GLN A 720 -13.24 1.00 -23.53
C GLN A 720 -12.52 1.71 -22.38
N TYR A 721 -11.21 1.51 -22.25
CA TYR A 721 -10.41 2.19 -21.23
C TYR A 721 -10.32 3.70 -21.48
N LYS A 722 -10.20 4.12 -22.74
CA LYS A 722 -10.27 5.53 -23.12
C LYS A 722 -11.60 6.16 -22.71
N GLN A 723 -12.73 5.49 -22.98
CA GLN A 723 -14.04 5.95 -22.54
C GLN A 723 -14.14 6.04 -21.01
N THR A 724 -13.55 5.08 -20.29
CA THR A 724 -13.52 5.09 -18.82
C THR A 724 -12.77 6.31 -18.28
N CYS A 725 -11.69 6.74 -18.93
CA CYS A 725 -10.98 7.97 -18.57
C CYS A 725 -11.87 9.22 -18.77
N ILE A 726 -12.61 9.28 -19.88
CA ILE A 726 -13.56 10.37 -20.17
C ILE A 726 -14.68 10.41 -19.12
N ASP A 727 -15.23 9.25 -18.77
CA ASP A 727 -16.31 9.13 -17.79
C ASP A 727 -15.85 9.54 -16.38
N ALA A 728 -14.57 9.27 -16.05
CA ALA A 728 -13.91 9.77 -14.83
C ALA A 728 -13.66 11.29 -14.87
N GLY A 729 -13.82 11.94 -16.03
CA GLY A 729 -13.68 13.39 -16.20
C GLY A 729 -12.32 13.84 -16.75
N CYS A 730 -11.50 12.93 -17.25
CA CYS A 730 -10.28 13.29 -17.96
C CYS A 730 -10.62 13.93 -19.32
N GLU A 731 -9.87 14.99 -19.67
CA GLU A 731 -9.85 15.51 -21.03
C GLU A 731 -8.79 14.77 -21.86
N ILE A 732 -9.20 14.16 -22.97
CA ILE A 732 -8.26 13.56 -23.93
C ILE A 732 -7.71 14.66 -24.83
N VAL A 733 -6.39 14.80 -24.88
CA VAL A 733 -5.67 15.80 -25.66
C VAL A 733 -4.94 15.11 -26.80
N THR A 734 -5.40 15.33 -28.03
CA THR A 734 -4.69 14.92 -29.24
C THR A 734 -3.71 16.01 -29.66
N LEU A 735 -2.44 15.65 -29.87
CA LEU A 735 -1.38 16.60 -30.23
C LEU A 735 -1.39 16.97 -31.72
N ASP A 736 -0.97 18.20 -32.02
CA ASP A 736 -0.75 18.64 -33.40
C ASP A 736 0.37 17.80 -34.05
N PRO A 737 0.24 17.41 -35.34
CA PRO A 737 1.28 16.67 -36.05
C PRO A 737 2.68 17.31 -36.00
N GLN A 738 2.77 18.64 -35.93
CA GLN A 738 4.05 19.35 -35.76
C GLN A 738 4.69 19.07 -34.41
N VAL A 739 3.88 18.99 -33.35
CA VAL A 739 4.34 18.66 -32.00
C VAL A 739 4.79 17.20 -31.95
N ILE A 740 4.03 16.29 -32.58
CA ILE A 740 4.44 14.88 -32.71
C ILE A 740 5.78 14.76 -33.45
N ALA A 741 6.00 15.54 -34.51
CA ALA A 741 7.28 15.57 -35.22
C ALA A 741 8.44 16.07 -34.32
N GLN A 742 8.19 17.06 -33.46
CA GLN A 742 9.18 17.51 -32.47
C GLN A 742 9.49 16.44 -31.42
N LEU A 743 8.47 15.73 -30.91
CA LEU A 743 8.66 14.61 -29.99
C LEU A 743 9.54 13.52 -30.61
N ARG A 744 9.27 13.17 -31.88
CA ARG A 744 10.06 12.20 -32.67
C ARG A 744 11.51 12.65 -32.82
N GLU A 745 11.74 13.91 -33.17
CA GLU A 745 13.09 14.44 -33.35
C GLU A 745 13.89 14.40 -32.04
N LYS A 746 13.29 14.85 -30.93
CA LYS A 746 13.93 14.81 -29.61
C LYS A 746 14.16 13.39 -29.12
N GLY A 747 13.30 12.45 -29.50
CA GLY A 747 13.43 11.03 -29.15
C GLY A 747 14.64 10.32 -29.76
N LYS A 748 15.28 10.88 -30.80
CA LYS A 748 16.48 10.30 -31.43
C LYS A 748 17.65 10.13 -30.46
N VAL A 749 17.72 10.91 -29.39
CA VAL A 749 18.73 10.73 -28.33
C VAL A 749 18.73 9.31 -27.78
N VAL A 750 17.56 8.69 -27.68
CA VAL A 750 17.42 7.31 -27.19
C VAL A 750 17.96 6.31 -28.21
N TYR A 751 17.78 6.54 -29.51
CA TYR A 751 18.34 5.69 -30.56
C TYR A 751 19.87 5.68 -30.50
N ASP A 752 20.48 6.85 -30.31
CA ASP A 752 21.94 6.97 -30.17
C ASP A 752 22.44 6.24 -28.92
N MET A 753 21.72 6.36 -27.80
CA MET A 753 22.03 5.65 -26.56
C MET A 753 21.93 4.13 -26.74
N VAL A 754 20.82 3.63 -27.29
CA VAL A 754 20.61 2.19 -27.51
C VAL A 754 21.66 1.63 -28.47
N ARG A 755 21.98 2.32 -29.57
CA ARG A 755 23.06 1.91 -30.50
C ARG A 755 24.41 1.83 -29.81
N LYS A 756 24.71 2.80 -28.93
CA LYS A 756 25.96 2.82 -28.17
C LYS A 756 26.02 1.69 -27.15
N ASP A 757 24.92 1.40 -26.49
CA ASP A 757 24.86 0.45 -25.38
C ASP A 757 24.72 -1.01 -25.84
N GLN A 758 23.93 -1.28 -26.88
CA GLN A 758 23.61 -2.62 -27.37
C GLN A 758 24.34 -3.00 -28.67
N GLY A 759 25.00 -2.03 -29.31
CA GLY A 759 25.62 -2.20 -30.63
C GLY A 759 24.66 -1.92 -31.79
N SER A 760 25.23 -1.56 -32.94
CA SER A 760 24.42 -1.18 -34.11
C SER A 760 23.76 -2.35 -34.80
N GLU A 761 24.33 -3.56 -34.73
CA GLU A 761 23.81 -4.74 -35.44
C GLU A 761 22.38 -5.10 -35.04
N ILE A 762 22.10 -5.27 -33.75
CA ILE A 762 20.76 -5.61 -33.25
C ILE A 762 19.75 -4.49 -33.52
N VAL A 763 20.20 -3.23 -33.44
CA VAL A 763 19.37 -2.06 -33.74
C VAL A 763 19.00 -2.03 -35.23
N ASP A 764 19.97 -2.23 -36.11
CA ASP A 764 19.76 -2.23 -37.56
C ASP A 764 18.84 -3.39 -37.99
N GLN A 765 18.99 -4.57 -37.38
CA GLN A 765 18.09 -5.70 -37.59
C GLN A 765 16.64 -5.38 -37.19
N LEU A 766 16.43 -4.74 -36.03
CA LEU A 766 15.10 -4.31 -35.59
C LEU A 766 14.51 -3.27 -36.54
N LEU A 767 15.28 -2.23 -36.88
CA LEU A 767 14.82 -1.17 -37.78
C LEU A 767 14.47 -1.72 -39.16
N GLN A 768 15.23 -2.69 -39.67
CA GLN A 768 14.91 -3.38 -40.92
C GLN A 768 13.58 -4.16 -40.81
N ALA A 769 13.34 -4.86 -39.70
CA ALA A 769 12.08 -5.57 -39.47
C ALA A 769 10.89 -4.60 -39.40
N VAL A 770 11.06 -3.46 -38.73
CA VAL A 770 10.06 -2.37 -38.65
C VAL A 770 9.76 -1.80 -40.04
N ASP A 771 10.79 -1.52 -40.84
CA ASP A 771 10.61 -0.99 -42.20
C ASP A 771 9.94 -2.00 -43.14
N GLN A 772 10.17 -3.30 -42.93
CA GLN A 772 9.42 -4.35 -43.64
C GLN A 772 7.96 -4.37 -43.22
N ALA A 773 7.66 -4.26 -41.93
CA ALA A 773 6.29 -4.19 -41.43
C ALA A 773 5.53 -2.96 -41.98
N ARG A 774 6.18 -1.80 -42.02
CA ARG A 774 5.64 -0.57 -42.63
C ARG A 774 5.32 -0.73 -44.12
N LYS A 775 6.10 -1.53 -44.85
CA LYS A 775 5.86 -1.81 -46.28
C LYS A 775 4.74 -2.82 -46.50
N ALA A 776 4.51 -3.75 -45.57
CA ALA A 776 3.46 -4.75 -45.68
C ALA A 776 2.03 -4.18 -45.49
N GLU A 777 1.91 -3.01 -44.86
CA GLU A 777 0.63 -2.31 -44.64
C GLU A 777 0.25 -1.31 -45.74
N LYS A 778 1.20 -0.93 -46.61
CA LYS A 778 0.98 -0.02 -47.75
C LYS A 778 0.65 -0.82 -49.00
#